data_AF-A0A441KJW0-F1
#
_entry.id   AF-A0A441KJW0-F1
#
_cell.length_a   1.000
_cell.length_b   1.000
_cell.length_c   1.000
_cell.angle_alpha   90.00
_cell.angle_beta   90.00
_cell.angle_gamma   90.00
#
_symmetry.space_group_name_H-M   'P 1'
#
loop_
_entity.id
_entity.type
_entity.pdbx_description
1 polymer ?
#
loop_
_entity_poly.entity_id
_entity_poly.type
_entity_poly.pdbx_seq_one_letter_code
_entity_poly.pdbx_strand_id
1 'polypeptide(L)'
;MTYGLAVSPRYKIATLDAGDTIVDLGSPDPFPVIAATDVKVFRTRAGVRTPLVLDVDYAVSLLNQLPGARVTLAAGALQDDIVEVVGERPIARPTDLNDGQKFSEESLNAEFDALTIEQQEARRDINRAVASPLGEAGLEMPAFAAGKALAWDTVQRKLVNTIVSPGDITDAIEQAEAFRDQTETFRNESEALRNEAQDWAIKVTDVTPGNPSAKTSADLAALRAAAALVSETNADISADLAQSAIGGVIFDTTAAGIAGTVNGQVFIVKGAGITSYYKNVAGVATFIDAYVGLLQTTSAIYDYILKDPTGRINYAVRKDGEGVVSKLEVLNRLRTWVLEARKIEFRRGGTAAVDAAFIEPRSGVPGLGLTDIQGRQAVRMDAGGVTAPGLVREMEFHSRGRSAGSATHIVRSRRRSVTSRNFDLYSINVSTGAEVKLTTDATDRWDFCDPAIFGSNCMYTRRAGGVQQLFVRPLDGSAPAKQALPDKFLVANGDSLVNNTFITKLAEFTGLPLVDISLGGTSFAQQVAFLAAKPLLWSGILVMWEGGINPEPDIPNQVIAKIQDQVNMLTPFFKRWLILEPSPGITYLGSPGRQVGNPAHYDAQVAAIAAAFPNNFVPTLEVLQANNNGSAQDLADVAGDAVPSSLMDNPPTDTIHLNVAGATIGASCGSTAIINRGWN
;
A
#
# COMPACT_ATOMS: atom_id res chain seq x y z
N MET A 1 -17.77 2.48 41.41
CA MET A 1 -16.93 2.32 40.20
C MET A 1 -17.81 1.70 39.14
N THR A 2 -18.20 2.47 38.13
CA THR A 2 -18.88 1.93 36.95
C THR A 2 -17.81 1.23 36.12
N TYR A 3 -17.70 -0.09 36.27
CA TYR A 3 -16.96 -0.88 35.30
C TYR A 3 -17.79 -0.85 34.03
N GLY A 4 -17.46 0.05 33.09
CA GLY A 4 -17.99 -0.08 31.75
C GLY A 4 -17.60 -1.48 31.27
N LEU A 5 -18.58 -2.32 30.98
CA LEU A 5 -18.37 -3.63 30.37
C LEU A 5 -17.61 -3.39 29.06
N ALA A 6 -16.29 -3.49 29.12
CA ALA A 6 -15.45 -3.38 27.94
C ALA A 6 -15.94 -4.42 26.93
N VAL A 7 -15.82 -4.11 25.65
CA VAL A 7 -16.16 -5.02 24.57
C VAL A 7 -15.30 -6.28 24.74
N SER A 8 -15.89 -7.33 25.32
CA SER A 8 -15.24 -8.63 25.48
C SER A 8 -15.49 -9.47 24.23
N PRO A 9 -14.50 -10.22 23.73
CA PRO A 9 -14.71 -11.15 22.64
C PRO A 9 -15.63 -12.33 23.03
N ARG A 10 -15.94 -12.50 24.32
CA ARG A 10 -16.75 -13.62 24.87
C ARG A 10 -16.21 -15.01 24.49
N TYR A 11 -14.90 -15.11 24.26
CA TYR A 11 -14.16 -16.38 24.18
C TYR A 11 -12.73 -16.17 24.68
N LYS A 12 -12.09 -17.22 25.20
CA LYS A 12 -10.67 -17.22 25.59
C LYS A 12 -10.04 -18.55 25.19
N ILE A 13 -8.80 -18.49 24.69
CA ILE A 13 -8.01 -19.67 24.34
C ILE A 13 -6.74 -19.63 25.19
N ALA A 14 -6.40 -20.76 25.80
CA ALA A 14 -5.16 -20.95 26.53
C ALA A 14 -4.49 -22.26 26.10
N THR A 15 -3.22 -22.20 25.73
CA THR A 15 -2.37 -23.39 25.65
C THR A 15 -1.82 -23.64 27.05
N LEU A 16 -2.01 -24.87 27.55
CA LEU A 16 -1.66 -25.24 28.90
C LEU A 16 -0.43 -26.17 28.92
N ASP A 17 0.41 -26.04 29.94
CA ASP A 17 1.51 -26.96 30.18
C ASP A 17 1.01 -28.23 30.91
N ALA A 18 1.83 -29.28 30.90
CA ALA A 18 1.50 -30.52 31.58
C ALA A 18 1.25 -30.29 33.09
N GLY A 19 0.06 -30.68 33.55
CA GLY A 19 -0.37 -30.55 34.95
C GLY A 19 -1.15 -29.26 35.25
N ASP A 20 -1.20 -28.29 34.34
CA ASP A 20 -2.00 -27.08 34.53
C ASP A 20 -3.49 -27.42 34.65
N THR A 21 -4.17 -26.78 35.59
CA THR A 21 -5.60 -26.98 35.82
C THR A 21 -6.40 -25.70 35.72
N ILE A 22 -5.77 -24.54 35.57
CA ILE A 22 -6.43 -23.26 35.75
C ILE A 22 -6.38 -22.45 34.46
N VAL A 23 -7.55 -21.99 34.01
CA VAL A 23 -7.69 -20.93 33.00
C VAL A 23 -8.33 -19.72 33.67
N ASP A 24 -7.54 -18.66 33.84
CA ASP A 24 -8.00 -17.41 34.42
C ASP A 24 -8.73 -16.57 33.36
N LEU A 25 -9.96 -16.14 33.65
CA LEU A 25 -10.74 -15.30 32.74
C LEU A 25 -10.73 -13.81 33.14
N GLY A 26 -10.02 -13.41 34.21
CA GLY A 26 -10.08 -12.04 34.75
C GLY A 26 -9.08 -11.03 34.20
N SER A 27 -8.07 -11.44 33.41
CA SER A 27 -7.01 -10.55 32.92
C SER A 27 -6.40 -11.04 31.59
N PRO A 28 -5.93 -10.14 30.70
CA PRO A 28 -6.09 -8.68 30.75
C PRO A 28 -7.48 -8.21 30.30
N ASP A 29 -8.18 -9.03 29.52
CA ASP A 29 -9.52 -8.74 29.00
C ASP A 29 -10.53 -9.58 29.74
N PRO A 30 -11.24 -9.00 30.71
CA PRO A 30 -12.04 -9.78 31.59
C PRO A 30 -13.29 -10.33 30.90
N PHE A 31 -13.61 -11.57 31.22
CA PHE A 31 -14.77 -12.29 30.72
C PHE A 31 -15.83 -12.34 31.82
N PRO A 32 -16.88 -11.50 31.76
CA PRO A 32 -17.91 -11.50 32.80
C PRO A 32 -18.72 -12.81 32.75
N VAL A 33 -18.77 -13.55 33.85
CA VAL A 33 -19.58 -14.77 33.99
C VAL A 33 -20.54 -14.52 35.14
N ILE A 34 -21.86 -14.65 34.89
CA ILE A 34 -22.89 -14.45 35.92
C ILE A 34 -23.16 -15.78 36.62
N ALA A 35 -23.24 -16.87 35.88
CA ALA A 35 -23.40 -18.23 36.39
C ALA A 35 -22.39 -19.19 35.75
N ALA A 36 -22.03 -20.27 36.46
CA ALA A 36 -21.13 -21.31 35.94
C ALA A 36 -21.65 -21.93 34.63
N THR A 37 -22.96 -21.95 34.43
CA THR A 37 -23.64 -22.43 33.23
C THR A 37 -23.51 -21.48 32.03
N ASP A 38 -23.03 -20.26 32.21
CA ASP A 38 -22.87 -19.28 31.11
C ASP A 38 -21.57 -19.52 30.32
N VAL A 39 -20.80 -20.54 30.68
CA VAL A 39 -19.55 -20.89 29.99
C VAL A 39 -19.53 -22.36 29.58
N LYS A 40 -19.06 -22.56 28.35
CA LYS A 40 -18.77 -23.87 27.79
C LYS A 40 -17.27 -23.99 27.58
N VAL A 41 -16.71 -25.14 27.94
CA VAL A 41 -15.28 -25.39 27.79
C VAL A 41 -15.04 -26.51 26.79
N PHE A 42 -14.10 -26.29 25.88
CA PHE A 42 -13.60 -27.29 24.96
C PHE A 42 -12.13 -27.52 25.21
N ARG A 43 -11.68 -28.76 25.02
CA ARG A 43 -10.26 -29.12 25.01
C ARG A 43 -9.90 -29.69 23.65
N THR A 44 -8.86 -29.16 23.03
CA THR A 44 -8.24 -29.74 21.85
C THR A 44 -6.96 -30.46 22.26
N ARG A 45 -6.91 -31.77 22.00
CA ARG A 45 -5.76 -32.63 22.28
C ARG A 45 -5.45 -33.46 21.04
N ALA A 46 -4.19 -33.45 20.61
CA ALA A 46 -3.77 -34.13 19.38
C ALA A 46 -4.68 -33.81 18.17
N GLY A 47 -5.09 -32.54 18.04
CA GLY A 47 -5.96 -32.05 16.97
C GLY A 47 -7.45 -32.37 17.13
N VAL A 48 -7.86 -33.10 18.16
CA VAL A 48 -9.28 -33.44 18.40
C VAL A 48 -9.88 -32.50 19.44
N ARG A 49 -10.89 -31.73 19.04
CA ARG A 49 -11.64 -30.80 19.90
C ARG A 49 -12.83 -31.52 20.55
N THR A 50 -12.83 -31.60 21.87
CA THR A 50 -13.84 -32.31 22.67
C THR A 50 -14.53 -31.33 23.63
N PRO A 51 -15.88 -31.27 23.68
CA PRO A 51 -16.59 -30.51 24.71
C PRO A 51 -16.38 -31.17 26.08
N LEU A 52 -16.11 -30.35 27.10
CA LEU A 52 -16.02 -30.77 28.48
C LEU A 52 -17.37 -30.57 29.18
N VAL A 53 -17.66 -31.39 30.19
CA VAL A 53 -18.91 -31.35 30.97
C VAL A 53 -18.67 -30.58 32.28
N LEU A 54 -19.49 -29.56 32.54
CA LEU A 54 -19.46 -28.79 33.79
C LEU A 54 -19.71 -29.73 34.99
N ASP A 55 -18.99 -29.50 36.09
CA ASP A 55 -18.97 -30.26 37.34
C ASP A 55 -18.45 -31.70 37.23
N VAL A 56 -18.05 -32.14 36.03
CA VAL A 56 -17.41 -33.45 35.80
C VAL A 56 -15.98 -33.25 35.34
N ASP A 57 -15.79 -32.52 34.24
CA ASP A 57 -14.48 -32.29 33.61
C ASP A 57 -13.86 -30.96 34.02
N TYR A 58 -14.68 -29.99 34.44
CA TYR A 58 -14.25 -28.69 34.93
C TYR A 58 -15.25 -28.08 35.89
N ALA A 59 -14.79 -27.16 36.73
CA ALA A 59 -15.61 -26.31 37.59
C ALA A 59 -15.34 -24.84 37.28
N VAL A 60 -16.33 -23.98 37.53
CA VAL A 60 -16.21 -22.52 37.35
C VAL A 60 -16.36 -21.86 38.71
N SER A 61 -15.33 -21.16 39.16
CA SER A 61 -15.45 -20.29 40.33
C SER A 61 -15.72 -18.86 39.88
N LEU A 62 -16.87 -18.33 40.31
CA LEU A 62 -17.18 -16.92 40.19
C LEU A 62 -16.34 -16.21 41.25
N LEU A 63 -15.34 -15.43 40.85
CA LEU A 63 -14.62 -14.63 41.83
C LEU A 63 -15.58 -13.54 42.29
N ASN A 64 -15.67 -13.31 43.61
CA ASN A 64 -16.57 -12.33 44.24
C ASN A 64 -16.30 -10.86 43.82
N GLN A 65 -15.50 -10.64 42.77
CA GLN A 65 -15.26 -9.37 42.14
C GLN A 65 -15.43 -9.55 40.63
N LEU A 66 -16.47 -8.91 40.08
CA LEU A 66 -16.45 -8.59 38.67
C LEU A 66 -15.14 -7.81 38.38
N PRO A 67 -14.39 -8.19 37.34
CA PRO A 67 -14.78 -9.11 36.28
C PRO A 67 -13.78 -10.28 36.20
N GLY A 68 -14.01 -11.36 36.95
CA GLY A 68 -13.18 -12.55 36.85
C GLY A 68 -13.90 -13.82 37.24
N ALA A 69 -13.92 -14.80 36.33
CA ALA A 69 -14.20 -16.18 36.68
C ALA A 69 -12.96 -17.02 36.40
N ARG A 70 -12.87 -18.16 37.06
CA ARG A 70 -11.79 -19.12 36.84
C ARG A 70 -12.39 -20.46 36.46
N VAL A 71 -11.90 -21.01 35.35
CA VAL A 71 -12.19 -22.39 34.98
C VAL A 71 -11.08 -23.27 35.58
N THR A 72 -11.48 -24.27 36.35
CA THR A 72 -10.57 -25.26 36.93
C THR A 72 -10.90 -26.63 36.33
N LEU A 73 -9.96 -27.22 35.59
CA LEU A 73 -10.09 -28.58 35.05
C LEU A 73 -10.01 -29.61 36.17
N ALA A 74 -10.86 -30.63 36.12
CA ALA A 74 -10.87 -31.73 37.08
C ALA A 74 -9.62 -32.63 36.95
N ALA A 75 -9.13 -32.80 35.72
CA ALA A 75 -7.85 -33.44 35.42
C ALA A 75 -6.87 -32.40 34.85
N GLY A 76 -5.62 -32.46 35.29
CA GLY A 76 -4.55 -31.62 34.74
C GLY A 76 -4.43 -31.77 33.23
N ALA A 77 -4.13 -30.66 32.56
CA ALA A 77 -3.82 -30.63 31.14
C ALA A 77 -2.60 -31.51 30.83
N LEU A 78 -2.54 -32.04 29.61
CA LEU A 78 -1.30 -32.56 29.05
C LEU A 78 -0.55 -31.43 28.34
N GLN A 79 0.74 -31.64 28.08
CA GLN A 79 1.54 -30.71 27.30
C GLN A 79 0.84 -30.38 25.98
N ASP A 80 0.75 -29.09 25.68
CA ASP A 80 0.16 -28.51 24.46
C ASP A 80 -1.35 -28.73 24.30
N ASP A 81 -2.06 -29.11 25.37
CA ASP A 81 -3.53 -29.03 25.36
C ASP A 81 -3.96 -27.58 25.14
N ILE A 82 -4.91 -27.38 24.22
CA ILE A 82 -5.54 -26.08 24.01
C ILE A 82 -6.91 -26.11 24.67
N VAL A 83 -7.14 -25.24 25.65
CA VAL A 83 -8.42 -25.05 26.29
C VAL A 83 -9.09 -23.79 25.76
N GLU A 84 -10.29 -23.96 25.23
CA GLU A 84 -11.13 -22.90 24.71
C GLU A 84 -12.35 -22.73 25.63
N VAL A 85 -12.51 -21.53 26.18
CA VAL A 85 -13.66 -21.15 27.01
C VAL A 85 -14.53 -20.20 26.21
N VAL A 86 -15.79 -20.57 26.01
CA VAL A 86 -16.76 -19.82 25.19
C VAL A 86 -17.95 -19.43 26.04
N GLY A 87 -18.45 -18.20 25.84
CA GLY A 87 -19.68 -17.74 26.48
C GLY A 87 -20.88 -18.40 25.81
N GLU A 88 -21.71 -19.06 26.59
CA GLU A 88 -22.91 -19.77 26.14
C GLU A 88 -24.04 -19.48 27.12
N ARG A 89 -24.33 -18.20 27.34
CA ARG A 89 -25.46 -17.82 28.19
C ARG A 89 -26.76 -18.26 27.50
N PRO A 90 -27.66 -19.00 28.19
CA PRO A 90 -28.95 -19.34 27.61
C PRO A 90 -29.74 -18.09 27.25
N ILE A 91 -30.35 -18.05 26.05
CA ILE A 91 -31.27 -16.97 25.65
C ILE A 91 -32.59 -17.17 26.40
N ALA A 92 -32.59 -16.78 27.67
CA ALA A 92 -33.74 -16.89 28.55
C ALA A 92 -33.73 -15.69 29.50
N ARG A 93 -34.87 -15.03 29.65
CA ARG A 93 -35.04 -14.00 30.66
C ARG A 93 -35.09 -14.70 32.04
N PRO A 94 -34.13 -14.48 32.95
CA PRO A 94 -34.08 -15.21 34.20
C PRO A 94 -35.06 -14.67 35.24
N THR A 95 -35.41 -13.38 35.18
CA THR A 95 -36.38 -12.78 36.11
C THR A 95 -37.76 -12.63 35.48
N ASP A 96 -38.72 -13.43 35.93
CA ASP A 96 -40.14 -13.15 35.75
C ASP A 96 -40.62 -12.21 36.87
N LEU A 97 -41.30 -11.12 36.50
CA LEU A 97 -41.68 -10.07 37.44
C LEU A 97 -43.19 -10.07 37.60
N ASN A 98 -43.65 -10.29 38.83
CA ASN A 98 -45.07 -10.24 39.15
C ASN A 98 -45.56 -8.79 39.27
N ASP A 99 -46.83 -8.59 38.94
CA ASP A 99 -47.47 -7.29 39.01
C ASP A 99 -47.42 -6.73 40.45
N GLY A 100 -46.91 -5.51 40.60
CA GLY A 100 -46.70 -4.86 41.91
C GLY A 100 -45.38 -5.16 42.63
N GLN A 101 -44.49 -6.00 42.08
CA GLN A 101 -43.15 -6.20 42.65
C GLN A 101 -42.25 -4.97 42.42
N LYS A 102 -41.60 -4.48 43.48
CA LYS A 102 -40.64 -3.37 43.36
C LYS A 102 -39.34 -3.87 42.73
N PHE A 103 -38.86 -3.14 41.72
CA PHE A 103 -37.53 -3.35 41.15
C PHE A 103 -36.46 -2.85 42.11
N SER A 104 -35.55 -3.73 42.55
CA SER A 104 -34.30 -3.25 43.13
C SER A 104 -33.37 -2.80 42.01
N GLU A 105 -32.55 -1.79 42.28
CA GLU A 105 -31.51 -1.35 41.34
C GLU A 105 -30.55 -2.50 40.98
N GLU A 106 -30.28 -3.39 41.94
CA GLU A 106 -29.45 -4.58 41.75
C GLU A 106 -30.08 -5.55 40.73
N SER A 107 -31.37 -5.85 40.84
CA SER A 107 -32.06 -6.73 39.89
C SER A 107 -32.13 -6.10 38.49
N LEU A 108 -32.35 -4.80 38.38
CA LEU A 108 -32.33 -4.10 37.08
C LEU A 108 -30.95 -4.13 36.43
N ASN A 109 -29.90 -3.85 37.19
CA ASN A 109 -28.53 -3.88 36.67
C ASN A 109 -28.12 -5.31 36.26
N ALA A 110 -28.47 -6.32 37.06
CA ALA A 110 -28.19 -7.72 36.72
C ALA A 110 -28.88 -8.16 35.41
N GLU A 111 -30.13 -7.73 35.18
CA GLU A 111 -30.84 -7.98 33.92
C GLU A 111 -30.22 -7.22 32.73
N PHE A 112 -29.82 -5.95 32.91
CA PHE A 112 -29.16 -5.20 31.83
C PHE A 112 -27.77 -5.74 31.49
N ASP A 113 -27.01 -6.20 32.50
CA ASP A 113 -25.72 -6.85 32.29
C ASP A 113 -25.92 -8.18 31.54
N ALA A 114 -26.94 -8.97 31.91
CA ALA A 114 -27.30 -10.20 31.21
C ALA A 114 -27.64 -9.96 29.73
N LEU A 115 -28.54 -9.01 29.45
CA LEU A 115 -28.91 -8.66 28.07
C LEU A 115 -27.71 -8.14 27.26
N THR A 116 -26.82 -7.38 27.89
CA THR A 116 -25.60 -6.89 27.26
C THR A 116 -24.67 -8.04 26.90
N ILE A 117 -24.51 -9.01 27.79
CA ILE A 117 -23.73 -10.23 27.55
C ILE A 117 -24.32 -11.03 26.39
N GLU A 118 -25.63 -11.24 26.37
CA GLU A 118 -26.34 -11.95 25.29
C GLU A 118 -26.15 -11.25 23.94
N GLN A 119 -26.22 -9.92 23.90
CA GLN A 119 -25.97 -9.14 22.68
C GLN A 119 -24.51 -9.25 22.21
N GLN A 120 -23.54 -9.28 23.14
CA GLN A 120 -22.14 -9.45 22.80
C GLN A 120 -21.87 -10.84 22.21
N GLU A 121 -22.48 -11.88 22.77
CA GLU A 121 -22.41 -13.27 22.27
C GLU A 121 -23.10 -13.40 20.91
N ALA A 122 -24.29 -12.84 20.74
CA ALA A 122 -24.98 -12.80 19.45
C ALA A 122 -24.14 -12.10 18.37
N ARG A 123 -23.55 -10.93 18.69
CA ARG A 123 -22.66 -10.23 17.76
C ARG A 123 -21.42 -11.06 17.41
N ARG A 124 -20.81 -11.72 18.41
CA ARG A 124 -19.67 -12.60 18.21
C ARG A 124 -20.01 -13.73 17.23
N ASP A 125 -21.17 -14.36 17.41
CA ASP A 125 -21.59 -15.50 16.61
C ASP A 125 -21.98 -15.07 15.18
N ILE A 126 -22.68 -13.94 15.04
CA ILE A 126 -22.99 -13.32 13.75
C ILE A 126 -21.70 -12.96 12.99
N ASN A 127 -20.71 -12.36 13.66
CA ASN A 127 -19.44 -11.99 13.04
C ASN A 127 -18.61 -13.19 12.54
N ARG A 128 -18.95 -14.41 12.98
CA ARG A 128 -18.30 -15.65 12.55
C ARG A 128 -19.16 -16.47 11.59
N ALA A 129 -20.41 -16.07 11.40
CA ALA A 129 -21.29 -16.70 10.44
C ALA A 129 -20.96 -16.22 9.02
N VAL A 130 -21.32 -17.03 8.02
CA VAL A 130 -21.34 -16.58 6.63
C VAL A 130 -22.57 -15.68 6.46
N ALA A 131 -22.35 -14.40 6.17
CA ALA A 131 -23.41 -13.41 6.04
C ALA A 131 -23.70 -13.08 4.57
N SER A 132 -24.98 -12.86 4.25
CA SER A 132 -25.42 -12.27 2.99
C SER A 132 -25.44 -10.74 3.10
N PRO A 133 -25.21 -9.98 2.01
CA PRO A 133 -25.44 -8.54 2.00
C PRO A 133 -26.87 -8.16 2.44
N LEU A 134 -27.03 -6.99 3.06
CA LEU A 134 -28.35 -6.49 3.42
C LEU A 134 -29.23 -6.33 2.17
N GLY A 135 -30.44 -6.88 2.21
CA GLY A 135 -31.39 -6.89 1.09
C GLY A 135 -31.34 -8.15 0.24
N GLU A 136 -30.35 -9.02 0.42
CA GLU A 136 -30.28 -10.34 -0.20
C GLU A 136 -30.92 -11.40 0.68
N ALA A 137 -31.30 -12.55 0.10
CA ALA A 137 -31.75 -13.70 0.87
C ALA A 137 -30.61 -14.21 1.79
N GLY A 138 -30.98 -14.71 2.97
CA GLY A 138 -30.03 -15.33 3.89
C GLY A 138 -29.35 -16.56 3.26
N LEU A 139 -28.10 -16.82 3.65
CA LEU A 139 -27.35 -17.97 3.17
C LEU A 139 -27.67 -19.21 4.01
N GLU A 140 -28.05 -20.29 3.33
CA GLU A 140 -28.16 -21.61 3.94
C GLU A 140 -26.88 -22.39 3.64
N MET A 141 -26.18 -22.86 4.68
CA MET A 141 -25.11 -23.82 4.49
C MET A 141 -25.71 -25.19 4.18
N PRO A 142 -25.23 -25.89 3.13
CA PRO A 142 -25.65 -27.26 2.88
C PRO A 142 -25.15 -28.18 4.01
N ALA A 143 -25.88 -29.27 4.26
CA ALA A 143 -25.46 -30.28 5.23
C ALA A 143 -24.07 -30.81 4.89
N PHE A 144 -23.21 -31.05 5.88
CA PHE A 144 -21.85 -31.55 5.66
C PHE A 144 -21.83 -32.81 4.78
N ALA A 145 -20.94 -32.84 3.79
CA ALA A 145 -20.70 -33.99 2.94
C ALA A 145 -19.19 -34.24 2.81
N ALA A 146 -18.72 -35.40 3.27
CA ALA A 146 -17.31 -35.76 3.20
C ALA A 146 -16.80 -35.78 1.74
N GLY A 147 -15.57 -35.28 1.53
CA GLY A 147 -14.95 -35.22 0.20
C GLY A 147 -15.50 -34.13 -0.73
N LYS A 148 -16.30 -33.19 -0.21
CA LYS A 148 -16.83 -32.04 -0.94
C LYS A 148 -16.35 -30.73 -0.32
N ALA A 149 -16.23 -29.68 -1.13
CA ALA A 149 -16.01 -28.32 -0.67
C ALA A 149 -17.28 -27.49 -0.79
N LEU A 150 -17.36 -26.43 0.00
CA LEU A 150 -18.38 -25.40 -0.17
C LEU A 150 -18.01 -24.53 -1.36
N ALA A 151 -18.93 -24.39 -2.31
CA ALA A 151 -18.81 -23.47 -3.43
C ALA A 151 -20.09 -22.63 -3.57
N TRP A 152 -19.93 -21.46 -4.17
CA TRP A 152 -21.06 -20.59 -4.50
C TRP A 152 -21.71 -21.05 -5.80
N ASP A 153 -22.99 -21.42 -5.74
CA ASP A 153 -23.80 -21.68 -6.94
C ASP A 153 -24.36 -20.35 -7.46
N THR A 154 -23.85 -19.89 -8.59
CA THR A 154 -24.25 -18.61 -9.20
C THR A 154 -25.68 -18.63 -9.72
N VAL A 155 -26.24 -19.79 -10.05
CA VAL A 155 -27.61 -19.94 -10.56
C VAL A 155 -28.60 -19.94 -9.41
N GLN A 156 -28.31 -20.70 -8.36
CA GLN A 156 -29.19 -20.85 -7.20
C GLN A 156 -28.96 -19.76 -6.15
N ARG A 157 -27.90 -18.95 -6.29
CA ARG A 157 -27.48 -17.88 -5.36
C ARG A 157 -27.37 -18.39 -3.92
N LYS A 158 -26.77 -19.57 -3.74
CA LYS A 158 -26.58 -20.21 -2.43
C LYS A 158 -25.28 -21.01 -2.38
N LEU A 159 -24.88 -21.39 -1.17
CA LEU A 159 -23.77 -22.32 -0.98
C LEU A 159 -24.21 -23.75 -1.29
N VAL A 160 -23.37 -24.49 -2.01
CA VAL A 160 -23.58 -25.90 -2.34
C VAL A 160 -22.32 -26.70 -2.04
N ASN A 161 -22.49 -28.00 -1.76
CA ASN A 161 -21.36 -28.92 -1.67
C ASN A 161 -20.97 -29.38 -3.08
N THR A 162 -19.83 -28.92 -3.56
CA THR A 162 -19.26 -29.35 -4.84
C THR A 162 -18.15 -30.37 -4.62
N ILE A 163 -17.96 -31.28 -5.58
CA ILE A 163 -16.78 -32.14 -5.62
C ILE A 163 -15.65 -31.26 -6.15
N VAL A 164 -14.61 -31.09 -5.34
CA VAL A 164 -13.33 -30.56 -5.87
C VAL A 164 -12.59 -31.79 -6.37
N SER A 165 -12.46 -31.89 -7.69
CA SER A 165 -11.71 -33.01 -8.25
C SER A 165 -10.25 -32.83 -7.85
N PRO A 166 -9.50 -33.91 -7.57
CA PRO A 166 -8.06 -33.80 -7.32
C PRO A 166 -7.33 -33.00 -8.42
N GLY A 167 -7.80 -33.11 -9.66
CA GLY A 167 -7.30 -32.33 -10.80
C GLY A 167 -7.45 -30.81 -10.64
N ASP A 168 -8.52 -30.30 -10.03
CA ASP A 168 -8.73 -28.86 -9.88
C ASP A 168 -7.65 -28.23 -8.98
N ILE A 169 -7.21 -28.97 -7.96
CA ILE A 169 -6.13 -28.55 -7.06
C ILE A 169 -4.77 -28.76 -7.72
N THR A 170 -4.57 -29.89 -8.40
CA THR A 170 -3.32 -30.17 -9.11
C THR A 170 -3.07 -29.13 -10.21
N ASP A 171 -4.08 -28.78 -11.01
CA ASP A 171 -3.99 -27.78 -12.07
C ASP A 171 -3.69 -26.40 -11.49
N ALA A 172 -4.32 -26.03 -10.37
CA ALA A 172 -4.03 -24.77 -9.68
C ALA A 172 -2.60 -24.72 -9.11
N ILE A 173 -2.11 -25.85 -8.58
CA ILE A 173 -0.72 -25.95 -8.09
C ILE A 173 0.26 -25.88 -9.27
N GLU A 174 0.03 -26.63 -10.35
CA GLU A 174 0.89 -26.61 -11.54
C GLU A 174 0.95 -25.21 -12.17
N GLN A 175 -0.18 -24.50 -12.23
CA GLN A 175 -0.20 -23.11 -12.68
C GLN A 175 0.57 -22.20 -11.74
N ALA A 176 0.38 -22.31 -10.43
CA ALA A 176 1.12 -21.52 -9.44
C ALA A 176 2.64 -21.78 -9.49
N GLU A 177 3.05 -23.03 -9.70
CA GLU A 177 4.45 -23.41 -9.87
C GLU A 177 5.03 -22.87 -11.18
N ALA A 178 4.29 -22.95 -12.28
CA ALA A 178 4.70 -22.36 -13.56
C ALA A 178 4.89 -20.84 -13.45
N PHE A 179 3.99 -20.14 -12.75
CA PHE A 179 4.15 -18.70 -12.49
C PHE A 179 5.37 -18.40 -11.62
N ARG A 180 5.60 -19.16 -10.54
CA ARG A 180 6.78 -19.02 -9.69
C ARG A 180 8.07 -19.16 -10.51
N ASP A 181 8.15 -20.18 -11.36
CA ASP A 181 9.34 -20.46 -12.17
C ASP A 181 9.56 -19.38 -13.25
N GLN A 182 8.48 -18.80 -13.79
CA GLN A 182 8.56 -17.67 -14.70
C GLN A 182 9.08 -16.39 -14.00
N THR A 183 8.56 -16.07 -12.82
CA THR A 183 9.04 -14.94 -12.00
C THR A 183 10.51 -15.09 -11.63
N GLU A 184 10.93 -16.30 -11.27
CA GLU A 184 12.33 -16.61 -10.95
C GLU A 184 13.25 -16.43 -12.17
N THR A 185 12.79 -16.82 -13.36
CA THR A 185 13.52 -16.58 -14.62
C THR A 185 13.73 -15.08 -14.86
N PHE A 186 12.67 -14.28 -14.75
CA PHE A 186 12.76 -12.82 -14.92
C PHE A 186 13.66 -12.15 -13.87
N ARG A 187 13.62 -12.62 -12.61
CA ARG A 187 14.51 -12.15 -11.55
C ARG A 187 15.97 -12.37 -11.90
N ASN A 188 16.31 -13.57 -12.38
CA ASN A 188 17.66 -13.94 -12.78
C ASN A 188 18.14 -13.14 -14.02
N GLU A 189 17.26 -12.90 -15.00
CA GLU A 189 17.56 -12.05 -16.16
C GLU A 189 17.81 -10.58 -15.74
N SER A 190 16.98 -10.04 -14.85
CA SER A 190 17.16 -8.68 -14.32
C SER A 190 18.46 -8.54 -13.52
N GLU A 191 18.84 -9.55 -12.74
CA GLU A 191 20.09 -9.54 -11.99
C GLU A 191 21.31 -9.64 -12.91
N ALA A 192 21.25 -10.47 -13.95
CA ALA A 192 22.31 -10.56 -14.96
C ALA A 192 22.52 -9.22 -15.67
N LEU A 193 21.45 -8.55 -16.09
CA LEU A 193 21.50 -7.22 -16.72
C LEU A 193 22.06 -6.15 -15.78
N ARG A 194 21.69 -6.18 -14.50
CA ARG A 194 22.25 -5.27 -13.49
C ARG A 194 23.75 -5.46 -13.35
N ASN A 195 24.21 -6.71 -13.28
CA ASN A 195 25.64 -7.02 -13.16
C ASN A 195 26.40 -6.62 -14.42
N GLU A 196 25.84 -6.82 -15.61
CA GLU A 196 26.41 -6.33 -16.87
C GLU A 196 26.54 -4.79 -16.84
N ALA A 197 25.49 -4.07 -16.45
CA ALA A 197 25.53 -2.61 -16.34
C ALA A 197 26.61 -2.12 -15.36
N GLN A 198 26.80 -2.81 -14.22
CA GLN A 198 27.88 -2.51 -13.27
C GLN A 198 29.27 -2.76 -13.87
N ASP A 199 29.44 -3.88 -14.56
CA ASP A 199 30.71 -4.24 -15.23
C ASP A 199 31.10 -3.21 -16.29
N TRP A 200 30.11 -2.74 -17.07
CA TRP A 200 30.30 -1.65 -18.04
C TRP A 200 30.67 -0.34 -17.35
N ALA A 201 30.02 0.01 -16.24
CA ALA A 201 30.34 1.22 -15.49
C ALA A 201 31.78 1.21 -14.93
N ILE A 202 32.32 0.03 -14.59
CA ILE A 202 33.69 -0.14 -14.11
C ILE A 202 34.72 -0.09 -15.24
N LYS A 203 34.41 -0.67 -16.41
CA LYS A 203 35.37 -0.85 -17.53
C LYS A 203 35.56 0.40 -18.40
N VAL A 204 34.62 1.35 -18.41
CA VAL A 204 34.71 2.53 -19.29
C VAL A 204 35.48 3.66 -18.59
N THR A 205 36.81 3.66 -18.72
CA THR A 205 37.67 4.82 -18.37
C THR A 205 37.92 5.77 -19.55
N ASP A 206 37.59 5.38 -20.79
CA ASP A 206 37.81 6.20 -21.99
C ASP A 206 36.51 6.48 -22.71
N VAL A 207 36.03 7.73 -22.58
CA VAL A 207 34.94 8.25 -23.40
C VAL A 207 35.53 8.66 -24.75
N THR A 208 35.73 7.69 -25.64
CA THR A 208 36.03 8.01 -27.04
C THR A 208 34.74 8.47 -27.72
N PRO A 209 34.72 9.63 -28.41
CA PRO A 209 33.55 10.09 -29.15
C PRO A 209 33.07 9.02 -30.14
N GLY A 210 31.83 8.53 -29.96
CA GLY A 210 31.22 7.50 -30.82
C GLY A 210 30.87 6.18 -30.13
N ASN A 211 31.28 5.97 -28.87
CA ASN A 211 30.78 4.85 -28.05
C ASN A 211 29.63 5.33 -27.15
N PRO A 212 28.54 4.56 -26.98
CA PRO A 212 27.46 4.94 -26.07
C PRO A 212 28.02 5.10 -24.66
N SER A 213 27.82 6.28 -24.08
CA SER A 213 28.23 6.57 -22.71
C SER A 213 27.57 5.60 -21.71
N ALA A 214 28.17 5.43 -20.54
CA ALA A 214 27.56 4.67 -19.43
C ALA A 214 26.12 5.15 -19.10
N LYS A 215 25.79 6.41 -19.39
CA LYS A 215 24.45 6.98 -19.25
C LYS A 215 23.44 6.37 -20.23
N THR A 216 23.78 6.28 -21.51
CA THR A 216 22.90 5.64 -22.53
C THR A 216 22.66 4.16 -22.24
N SER A 217 23.64 3.45 -21.70
CA SER A 217 23.47 2.05 -21.27
C SER A 217 22.60 1.93 -20.02
N ALA A 218 22.74 2.87 -19.07
CA ALA A 218 21.88 2.93 -17.88
C ALA A 218 20.43 3.29 -18.24
N ASP A 219 20.21 4.22 -19.18
CA ASP A 219 18.88 4.58 -19.68
C ASP A 219 18.24 3.39 -20.42
N LEU A 220 19.02 2.64 -21.20
CA LEU A 220 18.53 1.42 -21.87
C LEU A 220 18.21 0.29 -20.86
N ALA A 221 19.03 0.14 -19.81
CA ALA A 221 18.77 -0.81 -18.73
C ALA A 221 17.52 -0.43 -17.93
N ALA A 222 17.33 0.86 -17.64
CA ALA A 222 16.12 1.37 -16.98
C ALA A 222 14.86 1.17 -17.83
N LEU A 223 14.94 1.40 -19.15
CA LEU A 223 13.86 1.14 -20.08
C LEU A 223 13.49 -0.36 -20.13
N ARG A 224 14.48 -1.25 -20.09
CA ARG A 224 14.26 -2.70 -20.06
C ARG A 224 13.70 -3.18 -18.72
N ALA A 225 14.16 -2.61 -17.60
CA ALA A 225 13.59 -2.89 -16.28
C ALA A 225 12.12 -2.42 -16.18
N ALA A 226 11.79 -1.26 -16.76
CA ALA A 226 10.41 -0.79 -16.86
C ALA A 226 9.54 -1.74 -17.73
N ALA A 227 10.09 -2.26 -18.83
CA ALA A 227 9.39 -3.26 -19.65
C ALA A 227 9.14 -4.58 -18.90
N ALA A 228 10.08 -5.01 -18.03
CA ALA A 228 9.90 -6.17 -17.17
C ALA A 228 8.78 -5.94 -16.13
N LEU A 229 8.70 -4.75 -15.54
CA LEU A 229 7.64 -4.38 -14.60
C LEU A 229 6.25 -4.35 -15.26
N VAL A 230 6.17 -3.88 -16.51
CA VAL A 230 4.94 -3.94 -17.33
C VAL A 230 4.57 -5.40 -17.62
N SER A 231 5.54 -6.29 -17.82
CA SER A 231 5.28 -7.73 -17.99
C SER A 231 4.76 -8.40 -16.71
N GLU A 232 5.25 -8.00 -15.54
CA GLU A 232 4.74 -8.47 -14.24
C GLU A 232 3.29 -8.02 -14.03
N THR A 233 2.99 -6.76 -14.34
CA THR A 233 1.61 -6.23 -14.31
C THR A 233 0.69 -6.97 -15.29
N ASN A 234 1.19 -7.32 -16.48
CA ASN A 234 0.44 -8.11 -17.45
C ASN A 234 0.25 -9.56 -17.01
N ALA A 235 1.18 -10.12 -16.22
CA ALA A 235 1.05 -11.46 -15.64
C ALA A 235 -0.02 -11.45 -14.54
N ASP A 236 -0.07 -10.43 -13.69
CA ASP A 236 -1.13 -10.24 -12.69
C ASP A 236 -2.50 -10.05 -13.35
N ILE A 237 -2.58 -9.20 -14.39
CA ILE A 237 -3.81 -9.04 -15.19
C ILE A 237 -4.19 -10.36 -15.88
N SER A 238 -3.23 -11.16 -16.34
CA SER A 238 -3.50 -12.46 -16.96
C SER A 238 -3.94 -13.50 -15.94
N ALA A 239 -3.44 -13.46 -14.71
CA ALA A 239 -3.87 -14.28 -13.59
C ALA A 239 -5.28 -13.90 -13.14
N ASP A 240 -5.59 -12.59 -13.05
CA ASP A 240 -6.93 -12.07 -12.79
C ASP A 240 -7.91 -12.42 -13.93
N LEU A 241 -7.45 -12.35 -15.18
CA LEU A 241 -8.23 -12.78 -16.34
C LEU A 241 -8.43 -14.31 -16.34
N ALA A 242 -7.43 -15.11 -15.97
CA ALA A 242 -7.56 -16.56 -15.80
C ALA A 242 -8.51 -16.91 -14.66
N GLN A 243 -8.48 -16.14 -13.56
CA GLN A 243 -9.41 -16.25 -12.44
C GLN A 243 -10.83 -15.82 -12.83
N SER A 244 -10.97 -14.81 -13.71
CA SER A 244 -12.26 -14.43 -14.33
C SER A 244 -12.73 -15.46 -15.37
N ALA A 245 -11.78 -16.16 -16.01
CA ALA A 245 -12.02 -17.20 -17.01
C ALA A 245 -12.36 -18.56 -16.39
N ILE A 246 -12.50 -18.65 -15.07
CA ILE A 246 -13.18 -19.77 -14.39
C ILE A 246 -14.68 -19.88 -14.82
N GLY A 247 -15.18 -18.99 -15.69
CA GLY A 247 -16.43 -19.18 -16.45
C GLY A 247 -16.29 -19.65 -17.91
N GLY A 248 -15.10 -19.62 -18.53
CA GLY A 248 -14.87 -19.87 -19.95
C GLY A 248 -13.98 -21.08 -20.21
N VAL A 249 -14.59 -22.23 -20.51
CA VAL A 249 -13.86 -23.46 -20.86
C VAL A 249 -13.21 -23.32 -22.25
N ILE A 250 -11.97 -23.81 -22.40
CA ILE A 250 -11.23 -23.79 -23.67
C ILE A 250 -11.43 -25.11 -24.42
N PHE A 251 -11.75 -25.03 -25.71
CA PHE A 251 -11.98 -26.19 -26.57
C PHE A 251 -11.11 -26.13 -27.84
N ASP A 252 -10.83 -27.29 -28.44
CA ASP A 252 -10.04 -27.36 -29.68
C ASP A 252 -10.86 -26.99 -30.92
N THR A 253 -12.19 -27.05 -30.84
CA THR A 253 -13.10 -26.73 -31.95
C THR A 253 -14.36 -26.02 -31.44
N THR A 254 -15.03 -25.28 -32.32
CA THR A 254 -16.34 -24.68 -32.03
C THR A 254 -17.40 -25.73 -31.71
N ALA A 255 -17.35 -26.91 -32.34
CA ALA A 255 -18.26 -28.01 -32.08
C ALA A 255 -18.10 -28.57 -30.66
N ALA A 256 -16.85 -28.77 -30.21
CA ALA A 256 -16.56 -29.19 -28.84
C ALA A 256 -17.01 -28.11 -27.84
N GLY A 257 -16.83 -26.83 -28.17
CA GLY A 257 -17.27 -25.72 -27.33
C GLY A 257 -18.79 -25.59 -27.21
N ILE A 258 -19.54 -25.77 -28.31
CA ILE A 258 -21.01 -25.83 -28.25
C ILE A 258 -21.47 -27.02 -27.40
N ALA A 259 -20.84 -28.19 -27.55
CA ALA A 259 -21.21 -29.39 -26.79
C ALA A 259 -20.90 -29.28 -25.29
N GLY A 260 -19.83 -28.56 -24.94
CA GLY A 260 -19.36 -28.37 -23.57
C GLY A 260 -19.91 -27.13 -22.86
N THR A 261 -20.78 -26.34 -23.50
CA THR A 261 -21.36 -25.12 -22.91
C THR A 261 -22.87 -25.06 -23.01
N VAL A 262 -23.52 -24.32 -22.12
CA VAL A 262 -24.97 -24.06 -22.18
C VAL A 262 -25.29 -22.78 -22.95
N ASN A 263 -26.54 -22.63 -23.40
CA ASN A 263 -26.99 -21.42 -24.10
C ASN A 263 -26.72 -20.16 -23.25
N GLY A 264 -26.03 -19.18 -23.83
CA GLY A 264 -25.61 -17.93 -23.20
C GLY A 264 -24.17 -17.93 -22.69
N GLN A 265 -23.51 -19.08 -22.57
CA GLN A 265 -22.15 -19.18 -22.04
C GLN A 265 -21.09 -18.86 -23.09
N VAL A 266 -20.02 -18.19 -22.67
CA VAL A 266 -18.85 -17.86 -23.51
C VAL A 266 -17.82 -18.98 -23.40
N PHE A 267 -17.16 -19.32 -24.51
CA PHE A 267 -16.08 -20.29 -24.57
C PHE A 267 -15.00 -19.87 -25.56
N ILE A 268 -13.83 -20.48 -25.43
CA ILE A 268 -12.65 -20.17 -26.23
C ILE A 268 -12.35 -21.34 -27.17
N VAL A 269 -11.98 -21.05 -28.42
CA VAL A 269 -11.49 -22.07 -29.36
C VAL A 269 -10.03 -21.80 -29.71
N LYS A 270 -9.17 -22.81 -29.50
CA LYS A 270 -7.74 -22.76 -29.85
C LYS A 270 -7.57 -22.86 -31.37
N GLY A 271 -7.10 -21.80 -32.01
CA GLY A 271 -6.68 -21.79 -33.42
C GLY A 271 -5.15 -21.80 -33.57
N ALA A 272 -4.66 -21.99 -34.80
CA ALA A 272 -3.24 -21.93 -35.16
C ALA A 272 -2.67 -20.50 -35.01
N GLY A 273 -2.44 -20.06 -33.78
CA GLY A 273 -1.90 -18.75 -33.43
C GLY A 273 -2.93 -17.65 -33.16
N ILE A 274 -4.23 -17.97 -33.18
CA ILE A 274 -5.31 -17.03 -32.85
C ILE A 274 -6.24 -17.70 -31.84
N THR A 275 -6.47 -17.02 -30.72
CA THR A 275 -7.45 -17.43 -29.72
C THR A 275 -8.75 -16.73 -30.02
N SER A 276 -9.79 -17.47 -30.40
CA SER A 276 -11.11 -16.91 -30.76
C SER A 276 -12.13 -17.15 -29.66
N TYR A 277 -12.90 -16.12 -29.31
CA TYR A 277 -13.97 -16.15 -28.32
C TYR A 277 -15.34 -16.34 -29.00
N TYR A 278 -16.14 -17.26 -28.47
CA TYR A 278 -17.47 -17.57 -28.98
C TYR A 278 -18.50 -17.57 -27.83
N LYS A 279 -19.76 -17.29 -28.15
CA LYS A 279 -20.92 -17.49 -27.27
C LYS A 279 -21.78 -18.61 -27.82
N ASN A 280 -22.18 -19.58 -27.01
CA ASN A 280 -23.17 -20.56 -27.41
C ASN A 280 -24.55 -19.89 -27.43
N VAL A 281 -25.11 -19.64 -28.60
CA VAL A 281 -26.46 -19.08 -28.77
C VAL A 281 -27.35 -20.16 -29.36
N ALA A 282 -28.12 -20.81 -28.50
CA ALA A 282 -29.05 -21.89 -28.83
C ALA A 282 -28.42 -23.04 -29.64
N GLY A 283 -27.21 -23.46 -29.27
CA GLY A 283 -26.49 -24.53 -29.97
C GLY A 283 -25.66 -24.05 -31.16
N VAL A 284 -25.47 -22.74 -31.32
CA VAL A 284 -24.66 -22.13 -32.39
C VAL A 284 -23.53 -21.33 -31.77
N ALA A 285 -22.29 -21.62 -32.18
CA ALA A 285 -21.11 -20.83 -31.82
C ALA A 285 -21.18 -19.47 -32.50
N THR A 286 -21.54 -18.42 -31.77
CA THR A 286 -21.55 -17.05 -32.26
C THR A 286 -20.22 -16.40 -31.91
N PHE A 287 -19.43 -16.05 -32.91
CA PHE A 287 -18.16 -15.36 -32.72
C PHE A 287 -18.36 -14.03 -32.01
N ILE A 288 -17.56 -13.76 -30.98
CA ILE A 288 -17.57 -12.50 -30.23
C ILE A 288 -16.36 -11.65 -30.64
N ASP A 289 -15.16 -12.22 -30.51
CA ASP A 289 -13.89 -11.52 -30.73
C ASP A 289 -12.74 -12.51 -30.97
N ALA A 290 -11.59 -12.04 -31.47
CA ALA A 290 -10.38 -12.84 -31.62
C ALA A 290 -9.14 -12.06 -31.14
N TYR A 291 -8.34 -12.70 -30.29
CA TYR A 291 -7.04 -12.19 -29.90
C TYR A 291 -5.96 -12.80 -30.80
N VAL A 292 -5.32 -11.94 -31.59
CA VAL A 292 -4.11 -12.32 -32.33
C VAL A 292 -2.94 -12.12 -31.37
N GLY A 293 -2.34 -13.22 -30.90
CA GLY A 293 -1.08 -13.13 -30.18
C GLY A 293 -0.02 -12.57 -31.12
N LEU A 294 0.39 -11.32 -30.91
CA LEU A 294 1.54 -10.70 -31.56
C LEU A 294 2.82 -11.40 -31.06
N LEU A 295 3.06 -12.62 -31.52
CA LEU A 295 4.40 -13.20 -31.60
C LEU A 295 5.13 -12.52 -32.76
N GLN A 296 5.57 -11.28 -32.54
CA GLN A 296 6.57 -10.66 -33.39
C GLN A 296 7.91 -11.36 -33.15
N THR A 297 8.25 -12.29 -34.03
CA THR A 297 9.65 -12.62 -34.27
C THR A 297 10.30 -11.43 -34.96
N THR A 298 11.05 -10.62 -34.20
CA THR A 298 11.81 -9.49 -34.74
C THR A 298 12.91 -9.99 -35.68
N SER A 299 12.66 -9.94 -36.99
CA SER A 299 13.72 -9.84 -37.99
C SER A 299 13.21 -9.13 -39.26
N ALA A 300 13.98 -8.13 -39.71
CA ALA A 300 13.88 -7.33 -40.94
C ALA A 300 13.07 -6.02 -40.93
N ILE A 301 13.76 -4.87 -40.72
CA ILE A 301 13.27 -3.51 -41.07
C ILE A 301 14.38 -2.68 -41.79
N TYR A 302 15.29 -3.31 -42.54
CA TYR A 302 16.27 -2.56 -43.35
C TYR A 302 16.59 -3.29 -44.66
N ASP A 303 16.48 -2.61 -45.81
CA ASP A 303 16.76 -3.20 -47.13
C ASP A 303 18.24 -3.04 -47.56
N TYR A 304 18.98 -2.03 -47.05
CA TYR A 304 20.41 -1.88 -47.30
C TYR A 304 21.16 -1.47 -46.04
N ILE A 305 22.21 -2.23 -45.72
CA ILE A 305 23.10 -2.00 -44.59
C ILE A 305 24.52 -1.88 -45.15
N LEU A 306 25.12 -0.70 -45.06
CA LEU A 306 26.54 -0.53 -45.38
C LEU A 306 27.36 -0.87 -44.14
N LYS A 307 28.02 -2.03 -44.22
CA LYS A 307 28.97 -2.48 -43.22
C LYS A 307 30.39 -2.19 -43.68
N ASP A 308 31.25 -1.76 -42.76
CA ASP A 308 32.68 -1.75 -43.05
C ASP A 308 33.27 -3.18 -43.11
N PRO A 309 34.54 -3.35 -43.49
CA PRO A 309 35.19 -4.66 -43.56
C PRO A 309 35.26 -5.42 -42.22
N THR A 310 34.96 -4.76 -41.09
CA THR A 310 34.88 -5.40 -39.76
C THR A 310 33.46 -5.81 -39.38
N GLY A 311 32.48 -5.56 -40.24
CA GLY A 311 31.08 -5.93 -40.05
C GLY A 311 30.26 -4.92 -39.24
N ARG A 312 30.81 -3.74 -38.91
CA ARG A 312 30.08 -2.69 -38.19
C ARG A 312 29.21 -1.88 -39.14
N ILE A 313 27.96 -1.67 -38.74
CA ILE A 313 26.96 -0.91 -39.52
C ILE A 313 27.27 0.57 -39.37
N ASN A 314 27.67 1.21 -40.47
CA ASN A 314 27.97 2.64 -40.45
C ASN A 314 26.80 3.51 -40.90
N TYR A 315 25.89 2.95 -41.72
CA TYR A 315 24.69 3.65 -42.20
C TYR A 315 23.56 2.66 -42.52
N ALA A 316 22.33 3.04 -42.19
CA ALA A 316 21.10 2.36 -42.61
C ALA A 316 20.07 3.40 -43.09
N VAL A 317 19.42 3.13 -44.21
CA VAL A 317 18.48 4.05 -44.85
C VAL A 317 17.08 3.42 -44.86
N ARG A 318 16.06 4.17 -44.42
CA ARG A 318 14.65 3.76 -44.51
C ARG A 318 14.07 4.15 -45.88
N LYS A 319 13.01 3.45 -46.28
CA LYS A 319 12.38 3.52 -47.62
C LYS A 319 11.78 4.89 -47.98
N ASP A 320 11.66 5.79 -47.01
CA ASP A 320 11.09 7.13 -47.11
C ASP A 320 12.13 8.25 -47.32
N GLY A 321 13.43 7.95 -47.28
CA GLY A 321 14.47 8.85 -47.77
C GLY A 321 14.95 9.95 -46.81
N GLU A 322 14.59 9.93 -45.53
CA GLU A 322 15.15 10.88 -44.55
C GLU A 322 16.42 10.35 -43.86
N GLY A 323 17.51 11.11 -43.98
CA GLY A 323 18.75 10.90 -43.23
C GLY A 323 18.84 11.88 -42.06
N VAL A 324 18.97 11.39 -40.84
CA VAL A 324 19.06 12.23 -39.63
C VAL A 324 20.52 12.33 -39.17
N VAL A 325 21.07 13.55 -39.24
CA VAL A 325 22.32 13.95 -38.55
C VAL A 325 21.92 14.59 -37.22
N SER A 326 22.41 14.06 -36.10
CA SER A 326 22.14 14.63 -34.78
C SER A 326 23.06 15.83 -34.48
N LYS A 327 22.42 16.98 -34.28
CA LYS A 327 23.02 18.25 -33.85
C LYS A 327 23.16 18.28 -32.32
N LEU A 328 24.23 18.92 -31.86
CA LEU A 328 24.80 18.97 -30.51
C LEU A 328 24.44 20.27 -29.78
N GLU A 329 24.05 20.21 -28.49
CA GLU A 329 24.08 21.30 -27.47
C GLU A 329 23.80 20.64 -26.08
N VAL A 330 24.69 20.50 -25.08
CA VAL A 330 25.54 21.37 -24.21
C VAL A 330 24.89 21.79 -22.87
N LEU A 331 25.33 21.09 -21.80
CA LEU A 331 25.52 21.47 -20.36
C LEU A 331 24.27 21.85 -19.51
N ASN A 332 24.08 21.44 -18.24
CA ASN A 332 25.03 21.45 -17.12
C ASN A 332 24.49 20.76 -15.82
N ARG A 333 25.40 20.20 -14.99
CA ARG A 333 25.43 20.03 -13.49
C ARG A 333 25.58 18.61 -12.90
N LEU A 334 26.73 18.46 -12.23
CA LEU A 334 27.21 17.39 -11.34
C LEU A 334 26.60 17.45 -9.93
N ARG A 335 26.36 16.28 -9.28
CA ARG A 335 26.68 16.01 -7.85
C ARG A 335 26.95 14.52 -7.55
N THR A 336 28.17 14.30 -7.06
CA THR A 336 28.74 13.38 -6.05
C THR A 336 28.08 12.04 -5.67
N TRP A 337 28.91 10.97 -5.71
CA TRP A 337 28.67 9.61 -5.19
C TRP A 337 29.28 9.41 -3.78
N VAL A 338 28.69 8.51 -3.00
CA VAL A 338 29.25 7.99 -1.73
C VAL A 338 29.39 6.47 -1.85
N LEU A 339 30.61 5.95 -1.66
CA LEU A 339 30.92 4.53 -1.49
C LEU A 339 30.50 4.05 -0.09
N GLU A 340 29.75 2.96 -0.01
CA GLU A 340 29.63 2.14 1.20
C GLU A 340 30.42 0.84 1.05
N ALA A 341 31.41 0.62 1.92
CA ALA A 341 32.00 -0.70 2.15
C ALA A 341 32.43 -0.83 3.62
N ARG A 342 31.77 -1.72 4.38
CA ARG A 342 32.27 -2.25 5.65
C ARG A 342 31.91 -3.73 5.80
N LYS A 343 32.82 -4.60 5.36
CA LYS A 343 33.04 -5.92 5.94
C LYS A 343 34.54 -6.16 6.00
N ILE A 344 35.09 -6.33 7.21
CA ILE A 344 36.44 -6.85 7.42
C ILE A 344 36.26 -8.32 7.78
N GLU A 345 36.53 -9.21 6.82
CA GLU A 345 36.69 -10.65 7.05
C GLU A 345 38.19 -10.96 7.15
N PHE A 346 38.63 -11.57 8.26
CA PHE A 346 39.94 -12.21 8.31
C PHE A 346 39.78 -13.65 7.80
N ARG A 347 40.19 -13.90 6.55
CA ARG A 347 40.40 -15.27 6.05
C ARG A 347 41.87 -15.60 6.13
N ARG A 348 42.23 -16.59 6.95
CA ARG A 348 43.53 -17.25 6.90
C ARG A 348 43.43 -18.42 5.92
N GLY A 349 44.26 -18.38 4.88
CA GLY A 349 44.36 -19.42 3.86
C GLY A 349 44.63 -20.80 4.46
N GLY A 350 44.02 -21.81 3.83
CA GLY A 350 43.87 -23.15 4.38
C GLY A 350 45.11 -24.02 4.36
N THR A 351 44.96 -25.18 5.02
CA THR A 351 45.24 -26.51 4.48
C THR A 351 44.62 -27.55 5.42
N ALA A 352 44.12 -28.61 4.80
CA ALA A 352 43.69 -29.91 5.29
C ALA A 352 43.84 -30.28 6.79
N ALA A 353 42.72 -30.82 7.29
CA ALA A 353 42.59 -31.95 8.20
C ALA A 353 42.73 -31.73 9.73
N VAL A 354 41.91 -32.57 10.39
CA VAL A 354 41.91 -33.10 11.75
C VAL A 354 41.32 -32.29 12.93
N ASP A 355 40.34 -32.98 13.53
CA ASP A 355 39.93 -33.07 14.93
C ASP A 355 39.18 -31.93 15.64
N ALA A 356 37.99 -32.32 16.09
CA ALA A 356 37.25 -31.70 17.17
C ALA A 356 38.07 -31.73 18.46
N ALA A 357 38.27 -30.57 19.08
CA ALA A 357 38.73 -30.49 20.46
C ALA A 357 37.99 -29.37 21.20
N PHE A 358 37.24 -29.81 22.22
CA PHE A 358 36.76 -29.02 23.34
C PHE A 358 37.91 -28.20 23.94
N ILE A 359 37.67 -26.92 24.23
CA ILE A 359 38.58 -26.10 25.05
C ILE A 359 37.91 -25.86 26.41
N GLU A 360 38.38 -26.59 27.44
CA GLU A 360 38.23 -26.17 28.83
C GLU A 360 39.29 -25.12 29.18
N PRO A 361 38.99 -24.13 30.05
CA PRO A 361 39.94 -23.11 30.43
C PRO A 361 41.01 -23.67 31.39
N ARG A 362 42.28 -23.60 30.99
CA ARG A 362 43.42 -23.89 31.87
C ARG A 362 43.60 -22.79 32.93
N SER A 363 43.74 -23.22 34.18
CA SER A 363 44.22 -22.42 35.31
C SER A 363 45.60 -21.80 35.01
N GLY A 364 45.72 -20.47 35.09
CA GLY A 364 47.01 -19.77 35.11
C GLY A 364 47.21 -18.61 34.13
N VAL A 365 46.19 -18.20 33.35
CA VAL A 365 46.30 -17.03 32.46
C VAL A 365 45.80 -15.76 33.19
N PRO A 366 46.58 -14.66 33.24
CA PRO A 366 46.11 -13.40 33.80
C PRO A 366 44.94 -12.85 32.97
N GLY A 367 43.82 -12.54 33.61
CA GLY A 367 42.58 -12.12 32.94
C GLY A 367 42.77 -10.90 32.04
N LEU A 368 42.23 -10.98 30.81
CA LEU A 368 42.09 -9.86 29.88
C LEU A 368 41.02 -8.91 30.39
N GLY A 369 41.42 -7.74 30.88
CA GLY A 369 40.51 -6.66 31.27
C GLY A 369 40.45 -5.59 30.19
N LEU A 370 39.22 -5.20 29.79
CA LEU A 370 38.99 -3.97 29.04
C LEU A 370 38.83 -2.83 30.04
N THR A 371 39.74 -1.87 29.95
CA THR A 371 39.75 -0.68 30.79
C THR A 371 39.37 0.54 29.95
N ASP A 372 38.53 1.42 30.48
CA ASP A 372 38.26 2.71 29.83
C ASP A 372 39.48 3.64 29.90
N ILE A 373 39.41 4.78 29.22
CA ILE A 373 40.51 5.78 29.17
C ILE A 373 40.83 6.39 30.54
N GLN A 374 39.99 6.16 31.55
CA GLN A 374 40.16 6.63 32.93
C GLN A 374 40.64 5.49 33.85
N GLY A 375 40.97 4.32 33.31
CA GLY A 375 41.50 3.19 34.07
C GLY A 375 40.45 2.38 34.82
N ARG A 376 39.15 2.52 34.51
CA ARG A 376 38.08 1.74 35.14
C ARG A 376 37.77 0.46 34.35
N GLN A 377 37.70 -0.68 35.03
CA GLN A 377 37.38 -1.97 34.41
C GLN A 377 35.90 -2.06 34.02
N ALA A 378 35.62 -2.28 32.73
CA ALA A 378 34.25 -2.38 32.23
C ALA A 378 33.67 -3.81 32.35
N VAL A 379 34.51 -4.84 32.23
CA VAL A 379 34.11 -6.26 32.35
C VAL A 379 35.29 -7.05 32.91
N ARG A 380 35.02 -7.91 33.90
CA ARG A 380 35.98 -8.90 34.39
C ARG A 380 35.44 -10.30 34.10
N MET A 381 36.25 -11.10 33.41
CA MET A 381 36.06 -12.54 33.25
C MET A 381 37.11 -13.23 34.12
N ASP A 382 36.65 -13.98 35.11
CA ASP A 382 37.47 -14.94 35.83
C ASP A 382 36.82 -16.33 35.81
N ALA A 383 37.44 -17.29 36.49
CA ALA A 383 36.98 -18.67 36.54
C ALA A 383 35.56 -18.85 37.11
N GLY A 384 34.97 -17.79 37.71
CA GLY A 384 33.60 -17.77 38.23
C GLY A 384 32.56 -17.17 37.27
N GLY A 385 32.93 -16.77 36.06
CA GLY A 385 32.02 -16.17 35.07
C GLY A 385 32.15 -14.64 34.95
N VAL A 386 31.28 -14.05 34.11
CA VAL A 386 31.31 -12.60 33.80
C VAL A 386 30.66 -11.82 34.94
N THR A 387 31.42 -10.96 35.62
CA THR A 387 30.87 -10.01 36.59
C THR A 387 31.03 -8.58 36.11
N ALA A 388 29.92 -7.84 36.08
CA ALA A 388 29.86 -6.42 35.75
C ALA A 388 29.49 -5.63 37.02
N PRO A 389 30.46 -5.09 37.77
CA PRO A 389 30.17 -4.40 39.01
C PRO A 389 29.59 -3.00 38.71
N GLY A 390 28.27 -2.92 38.72
CA GLY A 390 27.51 -1.69 38.99
C GLY A 390 27.28 -0.75 37.81
N LEU A 391 26.21 -0.99 37.03
CA LEU A 391 25.23 0.01 36.57
C LEU A 391 24.14 -0.62 35.68
N VAL A 392 23.49 -1.69 36.13
CA VAL A 392 22.31 -2.22 35.43
C VAL A 392 21.18 -2.35 36.44
N ARG A 393 20.49 -1.22 36.68
CA ARG A 393 19.08 -1.28 37.08
C ARG A 393 18.27 -1.32 35.78
N GLU A 394 17.32 -2.25 35.75
CA GLU A 394 16.34 -2.53 34.70
C GLU A 394 16.05 -1.30 33.80
N MET A 395 16.56 -1.36 32.57
CA MET A 395 16.29 -0.40 31.50
C MET A 395 15.66 -1.18 30.35
N GLU A 396 14.37 -0.99 30.14
CA GLU A 396 13.65 -1.51 28.96
C GLU A 396 13.99 -0.64 27.75
N PHE A 397 14.80 -1.19 26.84
CA PHE A 397 15.23 -0.50 25.62
C PHE A 397 14.16 -0.63 24.53
N HIS A 398 13.35 0.41 24.34
CA HIS A 398 12.46 0.51 23.19
C HIS A 398 13.09 1.45 22.14
N SER A 399 13.57 0.87 21.04
CA SER A 399 14.12 1.49 19.82
C SER A 399 15.55 2.09 19.87
N ARG A 400 16.43 1.60 19.00
CA ARG A 400 17.70 2.24 18.59
C ARG A 400 17.60 2.61 17.12
N GLY A 401 17.27 3.86 16.80
CA GLY A 401 17.47 4.41 15.47
C GLY A 401 18.87 5.03 15.36
N ARG A 402 19.80 4.41 14.65
CA ARG A 402 21.00 5.10 14.12
C ARG A 402 20.76 5.28 12.62
N SER A 403 20.61 6.51 12.14
CA SER A 403 20.63 6.79 10.71
C SER A 403 22.04 7.18 10.24
N ALA A 404 22.34 6.91 8.97
CA ALA A 404 23.65 7.03 8.36
C ALA A 404 24.26 8.45 8.30
N GLY A 405 23.56 9.48 8.79
CA GLY A 405 23.96 10.89 8.68
C GLY A 405 24.36 11.61 9.97
N SER A 406 24.15 11.02 11.15
CA SER A 406 24.45 11.66 12.44
C SER A 406 25.34 10.78 13.29
N ALA A 407 26.67 10.90 13.10
CA ALA A 407 27.64 10.17 13.91
C ALA A 407 27.71 10.67 15.38
N THR A 408 27.04 11.79 15.68
CA THR A 408 27.22 12.53 16.92
C THR A 408 26.02 12.49 17.85
N HIS A 409 24.85 11.95 17.50
CA HIS A 409 23.69 11.95 18.40
C HIS A 409 22.98 10.59 18.54
N ILE A 410 22.45 10.33 19.73
CA ILE A 410 21.52 9.23 20.04
C ILE A 410 20.25 9.83 20.61
N VAL A 411 19.08 9.46 20.07
CA VAL A 411 17.78 9.80 20.66
C VAL A 411 17.33 8.70 21.61
N ARG A 412 16.83 9.08 22.78
CA ARG A 412 16.30 8.16 23.81
C ARG A 412 14.96 8.66 24.33
N SER A 413 14.00 7.76 24.52
CA SER A 413 12.85 8.07 25.37
C SER A 413 13.24 7.79 26.83
N ARG A 414 12.92 8.71 27.74
CA ARG A 414 13.20 8.55 29.18
C ARG A 414 11.92 8.71 29.96
N ARG A 415 11.66 7.78 30.90
CA ARG A 415 10.44 7.76 31.70
C ARG A 415 10.61 8.52 33.02
N ARG A 416 9.51 9.16 33.42
CA ARG A 416 9.03 9.57 34.76
C ARG A 416 9.17 11.06 35.14
N SER A 417 8.16 11.83 34.71
CA SER A 417 7.51 12.79 35.62
C SER A 417 6.61 12.01 36.59
N VAL A 418 6.64 12.33 37.89
CA VAL A 418 5.89 11.60 38.94
C VAL A 418 4.36 11.79 38.83
N THR A 419 3.91 12.74 38.00
CA THR A 419 2.50 13.16 37.91
C THR A 419 1.83 12.83 36.58
N SER A 420 2.57 12.36 35.57
CA SER A 420 1.99 12.00 34.26
C SER A 420 2.68 10.75 33.73
N ARG A 421 1.93 9.79 33.16
CA ARG A 421 2.46 8.52 32.62
C ARG A 421 3.29 8.71 31.33
N ASN A 422 3.86 9.90 31.14
CA ASN A 422 4.32 10.40 29.87
C ASN A 422 5.84 10.23 29.70
N PHE A 423 6.29 10.08 28.45
CA PHE A 423 7.70 9.94 28.08
C PHE A 423 8.23 11.26 27.52
N ASP A 424 9.43 11.65 27.92
CA ASP A 424 10.16 12.76 27.31
C ASP A 424 11.20 12.20 26.32
N LEU A 425 11.42 12.93 25.21
CA LEU A 425 12.48 12.59 24.24
C LEU A 425 13.73 13.41 24.55
N TYR A 426 14.87 12.73 24.55
CA TYR A 426 16.18 13.34 24.75
C TYR A 426 17.12 12.99 23.60
N SER A 427 17.91 13.96 23.18
CA SER A 427 19.04 13.78 22.28
C SER A 427 20.32 13.85 23.09
N ILE A 428 21.21 12.86 22.94
CA ILE A 428 22.52 12.84 23.58
C ILE A 428 23.58 12.99 22.50
N ASN A 429 24.36 14.05 22.56
CA ASN A 429 25.52 14.20 21.72
C ASN A 429 26.63 13.24 22.20
N VAL A 430 26.94 12.19 21.45
CA VAL A 430 27.89 11.15 21.86
C VAL A 430 29.34 11.62 21.94
N SER A 431 29.70 12.70 21.25
CA SER A 431 31.06 13.26 21.32
C SER A 431 31.30 14.12 22.56
N THR A 432 30.25 14.76 23.08
CA THR A 432 30.37 15.70 24.22
C THR A 432 29.70 15.19 25.49
N GLY A 433 28.83 14.18 25.38
CA GLY A 433 27.96 13.71 26.46
C GLY A 433 26.80 14.67 26.77
N ALA A 434 26.66 15.79 26.04
CA ALA A 434 25.60 16.75 26.29
C ALA A 434 24.22 16.16 25.99
N GLU A 435 23.32 16.23 26.98
CA GLU A 435 21.92 15.79 26.87
C GLU A 435 21.02 17.01 26.65
N VAL A 436 20.20 16.97 25.60
CA VAL A 436 19.23 18.01 25.25
C VAL A 436 17.83 17.41 25.24
N LYS A 437 16.92 18.02 25.99
CA LYS A 437 15.52 17.63 26.01
C LYS A 437 14.83 18.13 24.72
N LEU A 438 14.29 17.20 23.93
CA LEU A 438 13.59 17.49 22.68
C LEU A 438 12.08 17.75 22.88
N THR A 439 11.48 17.34 23.99
CA THR A 439 10.08 17.64 24.33
C THR A 439 10.02 18.75 25.38
N THR A 440 9.68 19.96 24.96
CA THR A 440 9.71 21.14 25.84
C THR A 440 8.34 21.59 26.33
N ASP A 441 7.26 21.26 25.61
CA ASP A 441 5.90 21.61 26.04
C ASP A 441 5.29 20.50 26.94
N ALA A 442 4.50 20.89 27.93
CA ALA A 442 3.66 19.97 28.71
C ALA A 442 2.60 19.27 27.84
N THR A 443 2.22 19.88 26.70
CA THR A 443 1.32 19.26 25.72
C THR A 443 2.01 18.22 24.81
N ASP A 444 3.35 18.23 24.72
CA ASP A 444 4.17 17.25 23.99
C ASP A 444 4.36 15.95 24.79
N ARG A 445 3.30 15.40 25.38
CA ARG A 445 3.48 14.31 26.36
C ARG A 445 2.58 13.10 26.16
N TRP A 446 1.67 13.15 25.20
CA TRP A 446 0.67 12.11 24.98
C TRP A 446 0.99 11.35 23.68
N ASP A 447 1.15 10.03 23.80
CA ASP A 447 1.26 9.06 22.70
C ASP A 447 2.38 9.33 21.67
N PHE A 448 3.64 9.20 22.11
CA PHE A 448 4.76 9.12 21.17
C PHE A 448 4.87 7.72 20.57
N CYS A 449 4.72 7.62 19.25
CA CYS A 449 5.14 6.44 18.50
C CYS A 449 6.47 6.78 17.82
N ASP A 450 7.52 6.05 18.23
CA ASP A 450 8.79 5.81 17.52
C ASP A 450 9.54 7.05 16.96
N PRO A 451 10.44 7.67 17.74
CA PRO A 451 11.30 8.73 17.21
C PRO A 451 12.29 8.17 16.16
N ALA A 452 12.40 8.85 15.03
CA ALA A 452 13.39 8.58 13.99
C ALA A 452 14.43 9.71 13.92
N ILE A 453 15.64 9.41 13.45
CA ILE A 453 16.68 10.41 13.19
C ILE A 453 16.82 10.61 11.68
N PHE A 454 16.63 11.83 11.19
CA PHE A 454 16.85 12.19 9.78
C PHE A 454 17.82 13.38 9.69
N GLY A 455 19.07 13.10 9.31
CA GLY A 455 20.15 14.09 9.30
C GLY A 455 20.39 14.68 10.70
N SER A 456 20.39 16.01 10.79
CA SER A 456 20.54 16.76 12.05
C SER A 456 19.23 16.91 12.83
N ASN A 457 18.15 16.22 12.44
CA ASN A 457 16.84 16.34 13.05
C ASN A 457 16.36 15.01 13.65
N CYS A 458 15.60 15.11 14.73
CA CYS A 458 14.72 14.07 15.22
C CYS A 458 13.32 14.30 14.66
N MET A 459 12.74 13.25 14.09
CA MET A 459 11.35 13.20 13.68
C MET A 459 10.57 12.35 14.67
N TYR A 460 9.39 12.79 15.08
CA TYR A 460 8.52 12.01 15.97
C TYR A 460 7.06 12.30 15.66
N THR A 461 6.19 11.33 15.91
CA THR A 461 4.75 11.55 15.81
C THR A 461 4.18 11.98 17.16
N ARG A 462 3.17 12.84 17.14
CA ARG A 462 2.43 13.29 18.32
C ARG A 462 0.94 13.26 17.99
N ARG A 463 0.11 12.81 18.93
CA ARG A 463 -1.34 12.93 18.80
C ARG A 463 -1.81 14.27 19.37
N ALA A 464 -2.26 15.19 18.52
CA ALA A 464 -2.87 16.46 18.93
C ALA A 464 -4.34 16.47 18.46
N GLY A 465 -5.28 16.66 19.39
CA GLY A 465 -6.72 16.66 19.06
C GLY A 465 -7.24 15.33 18.47
N GLY A 466 -6.60 14.20 18.78
CA GLY A 466 -6.96 12.88 18.24
C GLY A 466 -6.29 12.51 16.91
N VAL A 467 -5.57 13.45 16.27
CA VAL A 467 -4.87 13.22 14.99
C VAL A 467 -3.37 13.06 15.23
N GLN A 468 -2.75 12.06 14.58
CA GLN A 468 -1.31 11.86 14.63
C GLN A 468 -0.62 12.81 13.65
N GLN A 469 0.13 13.78 14.17
CA GLN A 469 0.90 14.76 13.42
C GLN A 469 2.40 14.41 13.48
N LEU A 470 3.13 14.66 12.41
CA LEU A 470 4.59 14.46 12.34
C LEU A 470 5.29 15.76 12.72
N PHE A 471 6.24 15.68 13.65
CA PHE A 471 7.08 16.80 14.09
C PHE A 471 8.53 16.55 13.74
N VAL A 472 9.24 17.62 13.41
CA VAL A 472 10.69 17.65 13.17
C VAL A 472 11.30 18.65 14.14
N ARG A 473 12.36 18.23 14.83
CA ARG A 473 13.14 19.09 15.72
C ARG A 473 14.65 18.88 15.53
N PRO A 474 15.48 19.92 15.50
CA PRO A 474 16.93 19.76 15.53
C PRO A 474 17.41 18.95 16.73
N LEU A 475 18.38 18.05 16.51
CA LEU A 475 18.95 17.17 17.55
C LEU A 475 19.71 17.94 18.63
N ASP A 476 20.14 19.17 18.36
CA ASP A 476 20.80 20.07 19.32
C ASP A 476 19.81 20.92 20.12
N GLY A 477 18.50 20.80 19.84
CA GLY A 477 17.44 21.59 20.46
C GLY A 477 17.49 23.09 20.16
N SER A 478 18.29 23.52 19.18
CA SER A 478 18.48 24.94 18.81
C SER A 478 17.19 25.63 18.33
N ALA A 479 16.20 24.85 17.89
CA ALA A 479 14.87 25.35 17.51
C ALA A 479 13.76 24.53 18.19
N PRO A 480 12.58 25.15 18.41
CA PRO A 480 11.38 24.42 18.81
C PRO A 480 11.00 23.40 17.73
N ALA A 481 10.27 22.35 18.13
CA ALA A 481 9.71 21.40 17.18
C ALA A 481 8.80 22.13 16.20
N LYS A 482 8.96 21.84 14.91
CA LYS A 482 8.04 22.28 13.86
C LYS A 482 7.24 21.09 13.41
N GLN A 483 5.95 21.27 13.16
CA GLN A 483 5.19 20.26 12.45
C GLN A 483 5.84 20.07 11.07
N ALA A 484 6.25 18.85 10.77
CA ALA A 484 7.05 18.49 9.59
C ALA A 484 6.34 18.85 8.28
N LEU A 485 5.02 18.84 8.33
CA LEU A 485 4.12 19.30 7.30
C LEU A 485 3.07 20.18 7.99
N PRO A 486 2.77 21.39 7.48
CA PRO A 486 1.62 22.12 7.97
C PRO A 486 0.36 21.27 7.79
N ASP A 487 -0.66 21.52 8.62
CA ASP A 487 -1.95 20.81 8.55
C ASP A 487 -2.59 20.83 7.15
N LYS A 488 -2.12 21.73 6.26
CA LYS A 488 -2.59 21.92 4.90
C LYS A 488 -1.40 22.15 3.97
N PHE A 489 -1.32 21.37 2.89
CA PHE A 489 -0.41 21.56 1.76
C PHE A 489 -1.13 21.15 0.48
N LEU A 490 -0.67 21.64 -0.67
CA LEU A 490 -1.17 21.27 -1.98
C LEU A 490 -0.36 20.11 -2.55
N VAL A 491 -1.04 19.23 -3.29
CA VAL A 491 -0.39 18.28 -4.19
C VAL A 491 -0.96 18.53 -5.59
N ALA A 492 -0.11 18.96 -6.52
CA ALA A 492 -0.50 19.17 -7.90
C ALA A 492 -0.15 17.93 -8.72
N ASN A 493 -1.15 17.37 -9.41
CA ASN A 493 -0.99 16.22 -10.31
C ASN A 493 -1.58 16.55 -11.68
N GLY A 494 -0.94 16.09 -12.73
CA GLY A 494 -1.35 16.41 -14.09
C GLY A 494 -0.24 16.18 -15.10
N ASP A 495 -0.52 16.59 -16.32
CA ASP A 495 0.38 16.51 -17.45
C ASP A 495 1.19 17.81 -17.63
N SER A 496 1.49 18.19 -18.88
CA SER A 496 2.26 19.40 -19.18
C SER A 496 1.48 20.70 -18.98
N LEU A 497 0.16 20.66 -18.73
CA LEU A 497 -0.58 21.86 -18.30
C LEU A 497 -0.32 22.25 -16.85
N VAL A 498 0.04 21.30 -16.00
CA VAL A 498 0.47 21.56 -14.62
C VAL A 498 1.93 22.02 -14.63
N ASN A 499 2.22 23.05 -15.41
CA ASN A 499 3.56 23.58 -15.57
C ASN A 499 4.05 24.37 -14.34
N ASN A 500 5.34 24.71 -14.32
CA ASN A 500 5.97 25.46 -13.24
C ASN A 500 5.24 26.78 -12.91
N THR A 501 4.65 27.46 -13.90
CA THR A 501 3.93 28.71 -13.68
C THR A 501 2.63 28.46 -12.92
N PHE A 502 1.82 27.49 -13.36
CA PHE A 502 0.58 27.12 -12.70
C PHE A 502 0.81 26.76 -11.23
N ILE A 503 1.74 25.82 -10.96
CA ILE A 503 1.99 25.36 -9.58
C ILE A 503 2.53 26.49 -8.68
N THR A 504 3.40 27.35 -9.21
CA THR A 504 3.94 28.49 -8.45
C THR A 504 2.84 29.46 -8.08
N LYS A 505 1.96 29.78 -9.04
CA LYS A 505 0.83 30.69 -8.82
C LYS A 505 -0.25 30.10 -7.91
N LEU A 506 -0.51 28.80 -8.01
CA LEU A 506 -1.47 28.12 -7.14
C LEU A 506 -1.01 28.16 -5.66
N ALA A 507 0.28 27.94 -5.41
CA ALA A 507 0.87 28.08 -4.09
C ALA A 507 0.84 29.54 -3.58
N GLU A 508 1.19 30.50 -4.45
CA GLU A 508 1.14 31.93 -4.14
C GLU A 508 -0.28 32.39 -3.75
N PHE A 509 -1.28 31.99 -4.51
CA PHE A 509 -2.67 32.41 -4.28
C PHE A 509 -3.33 31.75 -3.08
N THR A 510 -2.98 30.51 -2.75
CA THR A 510 -3.53 29.82 -1.57
C THR A 510 -2.75 30.11 -0.29
N GLY A 511 -1.47 30.51 -0.39
CA GLY A 511 -0.55 30.61 0.74
C GLY A 511 -0.12 29.24 1.29
N LEU A 512 -0.45 28.14 0.61
CA LEU A 512 -0.12 26.79 1.03
C LEU A 512 1.19 26.29 0.38
N PRO A 513 2.02 25.53 1.10
CA PRO A 513 3.14 24.81 0.48
C PRO A 513 2.62 23.82 -0.57
N LEU A 514 3.38 23.60 -1.63
CA LEU A 514 2.99 22.72 -2.73
C LEU A 514 4.01 21.61 -2.96
N VAL A 515 3.50 20.41 -3.23
CA VAL A 515 4.24 19.26 -3.72
C VAL A 515 3.81 19.01 -5.16
N ASP A 516 4.76 19.10 -6.08
CA ASP A 516 4.52 18.81 -7.49
C ASP A 516 4.80 17.34 -7.79
N ILE A 517 3.81 16.64 -8.33
CA ILE A 517 3.93 15.28 -8.82
C ILE A 517 3.53 15.16 -10.30
N SER A 518 3.30 16.29 -10.97
CA SER A 518 2.97 16.33 -12.39
C SER A 518 4.15 15.88 -13.26
N LEU A 519 3.82 15.37 -14.45
CA LEU A 519 4.81 15.02 -15.46
C LEU A 519 4.22 15.23 -16.85
N GLY A 520 4.93 16.01 -17.68
CA GLY A 520 4.49 16.34 -19.03
C GLY A 520 4.20 15.12 -19.91
N GLY A 521 3.09 15.19 -20.66
CA GLY A 521 2.68 14.14 -21.60
C GLY A 521 2.14 12.86 -20.94
N THR A 522 1.69 12.94 -19.69
CA THR A 522 1.14 11.78 -18.99
C THR A 522 -0.36 11.62 -19.21
N SER A 523 -0.85 10.38 -19.11
CA SER A 523 -2.30 10.11 -19.02
C SER A 523 -2.75 9.97 -17.56
N PHE A 524 -4.07 10.00 -17.32
CA PHE A 524 -4.64 9.71 -16.01
C PHE A 524 -4.16 8.37 -15.43
N ALA A 525 -3.98 7.34 -16.26
CA ALA A 525 -3.48 6.03 -15.80
C ALA A 525 -2.03 6.12 -15.29
N GLN A 526 -1.17 6.87 -15.98
CA GLN A 526 0.21 7.10 -15.54
C GLN A 526 0.26 7.97 -14.28
N GLN A 527 -0.63 8.95 -14.16
CA GLN A 527 -0.78 9.78 -12.96
C GLN A 527 -1.21 8.97 -11.73
N VAL A 528 -2.11 7.98 -11.90
CA VAL A 528 -2.45 7.01 -10.85
C VAL A 528 -1.20 6.28 -10.38
N ALA A 529 -0.36 5.80 -11.30
CA ALA A 529 0.89 5.12 -10.95
C ALA A 529 1.89 6.03 -10.23
N PHE A 530 2.02 7.30 -10.64
CA PHE A 530 2.89 8.27 -9.94
C PHE A 530 2.43 8.58 -8.52
N LEU A 531 1.12 8.69 -8.33
CA LEU A 531 0.53 8.90 -7.01
C LEU A 531 0.75 7.67 -6.12
N ALA A 532 0.58 6.46 -6.66
CA ALA A 532 0.84 5.21 -5.94
C ALA A 532 2.31 5.06 -5.51
N ALA A 533 3.25 5.46 -6.37
CA ALA A 533 4.69 5.38 -6.08
C ALA A 533 5.15 6.38 -5.00
N LYS A 534 4.34 7.39 -4.70
CA LYS A 534 4.61 8.40 -3.68
C LYS A 534 3.48 8.35 -2.64
N PRO A 535 3.43 7.33 -1.76
CA PRO A 535 2.46 7.27 -0.68
C PRO A 535 2.74 8.39 0.32
N LEU A 536 2.24 9.58 0.02
CA LEU A 536 2.22 10.69 0.95
C LEU A 536 1.24 10.28 2.08
N LEU A 537 1.54 10.63 3.32
CA LEU A 537 0.62 10.42 4.44
C LEU A 537 -0.15 11.73 4.60
N TRP A 538 -1.41 11.76 4.16
CA TRP A 538 -2.09 13.00 3.76
C TRP A 538 -2.87 13.68 4.89
N SER A 539 -2.61 14.98 5.00
CA SER A 539 -3.58 16.04 5.27
C SER A 539 -3.61 17.08 4.13
N GLY A 540 -3.14 16.74 2.92
CA GLY A 540 -3.04 17.67 1.79
C GLY A 540 -4.35 17.89 1.00
N ILE A 541 -4.30 18.78 -0.01
CA ILE A 541 -5.36 19.00 -1.02
C ILE A 541 -4.81 18.55 -2.37
N LEU A 542 -5.42 17.53 -2.98
CA LEU A 542 -5.05 17.08 -4.33
C LEU A 542 -5.70 17.98 -5.40
N VAL A 543 -4.89 18.58 -6.26
CA VAL A 543 -5.32 19.41 -7.39
C VAL A 543 -4.91 18.69 -8.67
N MET A 544 -5.90 18.22 -9.42
CA MET A 544 -5.71 17.57 -10.72
C MET A 544 -6.01 18.54 -11.85
N TRP A 545 -5.14 18.61 -12.86
CA TRP A 545 -5.44 19.32 -14.12
C TRP A 545 -4.75 18.64 -15.30
N GLU A 546 -5.44 18.56 -16.43
CA GLU A 546 -5.03 17.75 -17.58
C GLU A 546 -5.13 18.51 -18.90
N GLY A 547 -4.16 18.26 -19.78
CA GLY A 547 -3.86 18.96 -21.02
C GLY A 547 -4.20 18.18 -22.25
N GLY A 548 -5.48 18.21 -22.57
CA GLY A 548 -6.00 17.41 -23.66
C GLY A 548 -6.24 15.99 -23.17
N ILE A 549 -7.45 15.52 -23.43
CA ILE A 549 -7.79 14.11 -23.23
C ILE A 549 -6.94 13.36 -24.23
N ASN A 550 -5.84 12.75 -23.79
CA ASN A 550 -5.04 11.88 -24.65
C ASN A 550 -6.00 10.97 -25.42
N PRO A 551 -5.84 10.80 -26.74
CA PRO A 551 -6.76 10.04 -27.58
C PRO A 551 -6.73 8.54 -27.33
N GLU A 552 -6.31 8.12 -26.12
CA GLU A 552 -6.74 6.84 -25.60
C GLU A 552 -8.27 6.79 -25.77
N PRO A 553 -8.82 5.70 -26.33
CA PRO A 553 -10.26 5.51 -26.55
C PRO A 553 -11.00 5.33 -25.21
N ASP A 554 -10.69 6.18 -24.25
CA ASP A 554 -11.25 6.25 -22.94
C ASP A 554 -12.66 6.81 -23.07
N ILE A 555 -13.60 5.87 -23.09
CA ILE A 555 -15.00 6.12 -22.83
C ILE A 555 -15.07 6.90 -21.49
N PRO A 556 -15.93 7.92 -21.34
CA PRO A 556 -15.98 8.77 -20.14
C PRO A 556 -15.93 8.04 -18.78
N ASN A 557 -16.43 6.79 -18.73
CA ASN A 557 -16.37 5.93 -17.55
C ASN A 557 -14.94 5.59 -17.10
N GLN A 558 -13.98 5.44 -18.01
CA GLN A 558 -12.59 5.12 -17.66
C GLN A 558 -11.91 6.28 -16.96
N VAL A 559 -12.10 7.51 -17.45
CA VAL A 559 -11.53 8.71 -16.82
C VAL A 559 -12.12 8.92 -15.43
N ILE A 560 -13.44 8.73 -15.26
CA ILE A 560 -14.09 8.77 -13.94
C ILE A 560 -13.46 7.73 -13.00
N ALA A 561 -13.27 6.49 -13.47
CA ALA A 561 -12.64 5.44 -12.67
C ALA A 561 -11.21 5.80 -12.27
N LYS A 562 -10.40 6.40 -13.17
CA LYS A 562 -9.03 6.81 -12.85
C LYS A 562 -8.95 7.99 -11.89
N ILE A 563 -9.86 8.96 -12.00
CA ILE A 563 -9.99 10.03 -10.98
C ILE A 563 -10.33 9.39 -9.63
N GLN A 564 -11.26 8.43 -9.61
CA GLN A 564 -11.64 7.72 -8.39
C GLN A 564 -10.48 6.90 -7.81
N ASP A 565 -9.65 6.27 -8.64
CA ASP A 565 -8.44 5.56 -8.22
C ASP A 565 -7.46 6.53 -7.53
N GLN A 566 -7.21 7.71 -8.11
CA GLN A 566 -6.38 8.74 -7.47
C GLN A 566 -6.96 9.19 -6.13
N VAL A 567 -8.27 9.41 -6.05
CA VAL A 567 -8.97 9.82 -4.81
C VAL A 567 -8.98 8.72 -3.75
N ASN A 568 -9.00 7.44 -4.16
CA ASN A 568 -8.95 6.30 -3.25
C ASN A 568 -7.58 6.12 -2.60
N MET A 569 -6.51 6.62 -3.23
CA MET A 569 -5.17 6.67 -2.64
C MET A 569 -5.05 7.73 -1.53
N LEU A 570 -5.99 8.67 -1.43
CA LEU A 570 -6.04 9.64 -0.34
C LEU A 570 -6.54 8.98 0.95
N THR A 571 -5.95 9.35 2.09
CA THR A 571 -6.36 8.80 3.40
C THR A 571 -7.84 9.09 3.69
N PRO A 572 -8.58 8.16 4.32
CA PRO A 572 -10.04 8.29 4.50
C PRO A 572 -10.47 9.54 5.28
N PHE A 573 -9.60 10.07 6.15
CA PHE A 573 -9.97 11.10 7.12
C PHE A 573 -9.94 12.53 6.55
N PHE A 574 -9.26 12.78 5.41
CA PHE A 574 -9.06 14.13 4.88
C PHE A 574 -9.08 14.20 3.34
N LYS A 575 -10.05 13.56 2.68
CA LYS A 575 -10.20 13.59 1.21
C LYS A 575 -10.60 14.98 0.69
N ARG A 576 -9.65 15.91 0.63
CA ARG A 576 -9.78 17.21 -0.04
C ARG A 576 -9.12 17.12 -1.40
N TRP A 577 -9.90 17.28 -2.44
CA TRP A 577 -9.41 17.19 -3.80
C TRP A 577 -10.26 18.02 -4.75
N LEU A 578 -9.71 18.37 -5.90
CA LEU A 578 -10.43 19.04 -6.97
C LEU A 578 -9.81 18.65 -8.31
N ILE A 579 -10.64 18.67 -9.35
CA ILE A 579 -10.22 18.51 -10.74
C ILE A 579 -10.63 19.76 -11.51
N LEU A 580 -9.65 20.40 -12.11
CA LEU A 580 -9.88 21.51 -13.04
C LEU A 580 -10.38 20.91 -14.35
N GLU A 581 -11.31 21.61 -14.99
CA GLU A 581 -11.75 21.29 -16.34
C GLU A 581 -10.54 21.10 -17.27
N PRO A 582 -10.40 19.92 -17.91
CA PRO A 582 -9.34 19.69 -18.87
C PRO A 582 -9.36 20.76 -19.96
N SER A 583 -8.22 21.34 -20.32
CA SER A 583 -8.20 22.44 -21.30
C SER A 583 -8.48 21.91 -22.72
N PRO A 584 -9.42 22.50 -23.48
CA PRO A 584 -9.55 22.24 -24.91
C PRO A 584 -8.49 23.07 -25.64
N GLY A 585 -7.35 22.44 -25.96
CA GLY A 585 -6.32 23.06 -26.80
C GLY A 585 -6.87 23.48 -28.17
N ILE A 586 -6.30 24.52 -28.80
CA ILE A 586 -6.71 25.06 -30.10
C ILE A 586 -6.51 24.02 -31.23
N THR A 587 -5.51 23.15 -31.14
CA THR A 587 -5.25 22.11 -32.17
C THR A 587 -6.31 21.02 -32.23
N TYR A 588 -7.18 20.89 -31.23
CA TYR A 588 -8.28 19.93 -31.25
C TYR A 588 -9.33 20.28 -32.32
N LEU A 589 -9.33 21.49 -32.88
CA LEU A 589 -10.40 21.99 -33.75
C LEU A 589 -10.06 22.15 -35.24
N GLY A 590 -8.86 21.81 -35.74
CA GLY A 590 -8.65 21.94 -37.19
C GLY A 590 -7.28 21.82 -37.85
N SER A 591 -6.22 21.31 -37.22
CA SER A 591 -4.96 21.08 -37.97
C SER A 591 -5.08 19.86 -38.90
N PRO A 592 -4.93 20.02 -40.24
CA PRO A 592 -5.00 18.90 -41.18
C PRO A 592 -3.80 17.96 -40.95
N GLY A 593 -4.03 16.81 -40.33
CA GLY A 593 -2.99 15.80 -40.07
C GLY A 593 -2.95 15.24 -38.65
N ARG A 594 -3.65 15.87 -37.69
CA ARG A 594 -3.93 15.29 -36.36
C ARG A 594 -5.45 15.32 -36.13
N GLN A 595 -6.15 14.29 -36.59
CA GLN A 595 -7.55 14.02 -36.24
C GLN A 595 -7.65 13.56 -34.78
N VAL A 596 -7.40 14.46 -33.83
CA VAL A 596 -7.38 14.13 -32.42
C VAL A 596 -8.28 15.12 -31.70
N GLY A 597 -9.56 14.75 -31.58
CA GLY A 597 -10.58 15.57 -30.94
C GLY A 597 -11.87 15.70 -31.73
N ASN A 598 -12.81 14.78 -31.54
CA ASN A 598 -14.20 15.11 -31.82
C ASN A 598 -14.63 16.08 -30.69
N PRO A 599 -15.05 17.34 -30.97
CA PRO A 599 -15.52 18.25 -29.91
C PRO A 599 -16.59 17.60 -29.03
N ALA A 600 -17.47 16.80 -29.65
CA ALA A 600 -18.49 16.05 -28.91
C ALA A 600 -17.90 15.01 -27.92
N HIS A 601 -16.67 14.52 -28.15
CA HIS A 601 -15.99 13.62 -27.21
C HIS A 601 -15.40 14.39 -26.03
N TYR A 602 -14.78 15.55 -26.27
CA TYR A 602 -14.34 16.46 -25.21
C TYR A 602 -15.54 16.88 -24.35
N ASP A 603 -16.61 17.39 -24.97
CA ASP A 603 -17.81 17.85 -24.29
C ASP A 603 -18.45 16.72 -23.47
N ALA A 604 -18.57 15.52 -24.05
CA ALA A 604 -19.14 14.36 -23.36
C ALA A 604 -18.30 13.97 -22.14
N GLN A 605 -16.97 14.06 -22.23
CA GLN A 605 -16.09 13.75 -21.11
C GLN A 605 -16.12 14.81 -20.02
N VAL A 606 -16.04 16.10 -20.39
CA VAL A 606 -16.18 17.21 -19.42
C VAL A 606 -17.52 17.12 -18.71
N ALA A 607 -18.61 16.91 -19.45
CA ALA A 607 -19.94 16.71 -18.89
C ALA A 607 -19.99 15.50 -17.94
N ALA A 608 -19.35 14.39 -18.30
CA ALA A 608 -19.30 13.20 -17.45
C ALA A 608 -18.50 13.42 -16.16
N ILE A 609 -17.35 14.10 -16.23
CA ILE A 609 -16.54 14.46 -15.04
C ILE A 609 -17.32 15.41 -14.14
N ALA A 610 -17.92 16.46 -14.71
CA ALA A 610 -18.73 17.44 -13.98
C ALA A 610 -19.94 16.77 -13.29
N ALA A 611 -20.60 15.83 -13.98
CA ALA A 611 -21.72 15.07 -13.43
C ALA A 611 -21.29 14.09 -12.33
N ALA A 612 -20.14 13.41 -12.49
CA ALA A 612 -19.62 12.48 -11.49
C ALA A 612 -19.10 13.18 -10.24
N PHE A 613 -18.56 14.40 -10.37
CA PHE A 613 -17.84 15.09 -9.31
C PHE A 613 -18.27 16.56 -9.14
N PRO A 614 -19.56 16.89 -8.99
CA PRO A 614 -20.06 18.27 -9.04
C PRO A 614 -19.48 19.18 -7.95
N ASN A 615 -19.09 18.62 -6.81
CA ASN A 615 -18.50 19.38 -5.69
C ASN A 615 -16.98 19.54 -5.79
N ASN A 616 -16.33 18.85 -6.72
CA ASN A 616 -14.87 18.78 -6.86
C ASN A 616 -14.39 19.23 -8.25
N PHE A 617 -15.29 19.28 -9.23
CA PHE A 617 -15.04 19.86 -10.54
C PHE A 617 -14.96 21.39 -10.47
N VAL A 618 -13.99 21.97 -11.16
CA VAL A 618 -13.79 23.42 -11.26
C VAL A 618 -13.81 23.79 -12.75
N PRO A 619 -14.87 24.45 -13.25
CA PRO A 619 -14.90 24.94 -14.63
C PRO A 619 -13.81 26.00 -14.80
N THR A 620 -12.99 25.86 -15.84
CA THR A 620 -11.89 26.80 -16.13
C THR A 620 -11.99 27.43 -17.50
N LEU A 621 -12.68 26.78 -18.45
CA LEU A 621 -12.78 27.23 -19.84
C LEU A 621 -13.48 28.59 -19.94
N GLU A 622 -14.63 28.76 -19.29
CA GLU A 622 -15.37 30.03 -19.30
C GLU A 622 -14.53 31.19 -18.75
N VAL A 623 -13.75 30.93 -17.69
CA VAL A 623 -12.87 31.95 -17.08
C VAL A 623 -11.69 32.28 -18.01
N LEU A 624 -11.11 31.28 -18.67
CA LEU A 624 -10.05 31.49 -19.67
C LEU A 624 -10.57 32.27 -20.87
N GLN A 625 -11.74 31.91 -21.42
CA GLN A 625 -12.40 32.60 -22.53
C GLN A 625 -12.75 34.05 -22.19
N ALA A 626 -13.19 34.33 -20.96
CA ALA A 626 -13.49 35.69 -20.50
C ALA A 626 -12.25 36.60 -20.41
N ASN A 627 -11.04 36.02 -20.38
CA ASN A 627 -9.76 36.75 -20.32
C ASN A 627 -9.06 36.86 -21.68
N ASN A 628 -9.82 36.74 -22.77
CA ASN A 628 -9.32 37.00 -24.12
C ASN A 628 -8.90 38.48 -24.31
N ASN A 629 -7.98 38.75 -25.24
CA ASN A 629 -7.45 40.10 -25.49
C ASN A 629 -8.25 40.91 -26.54
N GLY A 630 -9.39 40.39 -27.00
CA GLY A 630 -10.24 41.00 -28.02
C GLY A 630 -9.70 40.96 -29.44
N SER A 631 -8.57 40.27 -29.70
CA SER A 631 -8.09 40.06 -31.06
C SER A 631 -9.08 39.21 -31.87
N ALA A 632 -9.08 39.38 -33.19
CA ALA A 632 -9.97 38.61 -34.06
C ALA A 632 -9.76 37.09 -33.92
N GLN A 633 -8.52 36.65 -33.65
CA GLN A 633 -8.20 35.24 -33.43
C GLN A 633 -8.80 34.76 -32.10
N ASP A 634 -8.55 35.48 -31.01
CA ASP A 634 -9.12 35.16 -29.69
C ASP A 634 -10.66 35.07 -29.72
N LEU A 635 -11.33 36.00 -30.41
CA LEU A 635 -12.79 35.95 -30.58
C LEU A 635 -13.25 34.75 -31.41
N ALA A 636 -12.45 34.33 -32.40
CA ALA A 636 -12.73 33.12 -33.17
C ALA A 636 -12.51 31.85 -32.34
N ASP A 637 -11.47 31.82 -31.50
CA ASP A 637 -11.19 30.71 -30.59
C ASP A 637 -12.32 30.55 -29.57
N VAL A 638 -12.79 31.65 -28.95
CA VAL A 638 -13.94 31.65 -28.02
C VAL A 638 -15.22 31.18 -28.74
N ALA A 639 -15.47 31.63 -29.96
CA ALA A 639 -16.63 31.18 -30.74
C ALA A 639 -16.56 29.69 -31.13
N GLY A 640 -15.35 29.11 -31.17
CA GLY A 640 -15.09 27.69 -31.37
C GLY A 640 -15.04 26.86 -30.08
N ASP A 641 -15.37 27.45 -28.94
CA ASP A 641 -15.27 26.84 -27.61
C ASP A 641 -13.85 26.39 -27.20
N ALA A 642 -12.86 27.18 -27.60
CA ALA A 642 -11.45 26.96 -27.27
C ALA A 642 -10.91 27.99 -26.27
N VAL A 643 -9.77 27.67 -25.68
CA VAL A 643 -8.99 28.66 -24.92
C VAL A 643 -8.38 29.69 -25.89
N PRO A 644 -8.47 31.00 -25.61
CA PRO A 644 -7.94 32.05 -26.50
C PRO A 644 -6.45 31.89 -26.82
N SER A 645 -6.07 32.10 -28.08
CA SER A 645 -4.67 32.07 -28.54
C SER A 645 -3.76 32.95 -27.70
N SER A 646 -4.22 34.12 -27.25
CA SER A 646 -3.43 35.00 -26.39
C SER A 646 -3.04 34.41 -25.03
N LEU A 647 -3.66 33.31 -24.62
CA LEU A 647 -3.37 32.57 -23.39
C LEU A 647 -2.56 31.29 -23.63
N MET A 648 -2.28 30.94 -24.89
CA MET A 648 -1.45 29.80 -25.28
C MET A 648 0.02 30.17 -25.44
N ASP A 649 0.91 29.20 -25.24
CA ASP A 649 2.33 29.35 -25.51
C ASP A 649 2.60 29.27 -27.01
N ASN A 650 3.28 30.28 -27.57
CA ASN A 650 3.71 30.33 -28.97
C ASN A 650 2.70 29.82 -30.06
N PRO A 651 1.45 30.30 -30.09
CA PRO A 651 0.53 29.98 -31.19
C PRO A 651 1.06 30.54 -32.52
N PRO A 652 0.90 29.83 -33.66
CA PRO A 652 0.11 28.60 -33.84
C PRO A 652 0.90 27.30 -33.61
N THR A 653 2.17 27.38 -33.19
CA THR A 653 3.05 26.19 -33.12
C THR A 653 2.78 25.33 -31.90
N ASP A 654 2.48 25.96 -30.77
CA ASP A 654 1.96 25.30 -29.59
C ASP A 654 0.59 25.90 -29.31
N THR A 655 -0.37 25.00 -29.21
CA THR A 655 -1.80 25.31 -29.17
C THR A 655 -2.47 24.51 -28.07
N ILE A 656 -1.68 23.84 -27.23
CA ILE A 656 -2.16 23.01 -26.14
C ILE A 656 -1.69 23.63 -24.83
N HIS A 657 -0.43 24.06 -24.75
CA HIS A 657 0.14 24.57 -23.51
C HIS A 657 -0.23 26.03 -23.29
N LEU A 658 -0.53 26.36 -22.04
CA LEU A 658 -0.81 27.73 -21.62
C LEU A 658 0.49 28.51 -21.43
N ASN A 659 0.50 29.76 -21.88
CA ASN A 659 1.56 30.71 -21.52
C ASN A 659 1.41 31.16 -20.06
N VAL A 660 2.26 32.10 -19.63
CA VAL A 660 2.26 32.60 -18.25
C VAL A 660 0.91 33.18 -17.84
N ALA A 661 0.22 33.89 -18.72
CA ALA A 661 -1.08 34.49 -18.42
C ALA A 661 -2.17 33.41 -18.27
N GLY A 662 -2.26 32.48 -19.23
CA GLY A 662 -3.22 31.36 -19.17
C GLY A 662 -3.02 30.49 -17.94
N ALA A 663 -1.78 30.10 -17.63
CA ALA A 663 -1.45 29.30 -16.46
C ALA A 663 -1.77 30.03 -15.14
N THR A 664 -1.59 31.36 -15.10
CA THR A 664 -1.95 32.19 -13.95
C THR A 664 -3.46 32.21 -13.73
N ILE A 665 -4.26 32.29 -14.80
CA ILE A 665 -5.73 32.26 -14.72
C ILE A 665 -6.22 30.87 -14.29
N GLY A 666 -5.67 29.79 -14.83
CA GLY A 666 -6.00 28.44 -14.35
C GLY A 666 -5.70 28.26 -12.86
N ALA A 667 -4.55 28.75 -12.40
CA ALA A 667 -4.19 28.73 -10.98
C ALA A 667 -5.15 29.53 -10.10
N SER A 668 -5.69 30.66 -10.59
CA SER A 668 -6.67 31.46 -9.86
C SER A 668 -8.03 30.76 -9.73
N CYS A 669 -8.44 29.99 -10.74
CA CYS A 669 -9.64 29.15 -10.67
C CYS A 669 -9.50 28.09 -9.55
N GLY A 670 -8.38 27.37 -9.56
CA GLY A 670 -8.06 26.37 -8.53
C GLY A 670 -7.96 26.97 -7.13
N SER A 671 -7.29 28.12 -6.96
CA SER A 671 -7.15 28.76 -5.64
C SER A 671 -8.47 29.31 -5.12
N THR A 672 -9.29 29.95 -5.97
CA THR A 672 -10.64 30.43 -5.61
C THR A 672 -11.52 29.28 -5.13
N ALA A 673 -11.47 28.14 -5.85
CA ALA A 673 -12.15 26.92 -5.47
C ALA A 673 -11.72 26.39 -4.09
N ILE A 674 -10.43 26.43 -3.76
CA ILE A 674 -9.88 26.03 -2.46
C ILE A 674 -10.35 26.97 -1.34
N ILE A 675 -10.23 28.29 -1.57
CA ILE A 675 -10.57 29.33 -0.59
C ILE A 675 -12.07 29.30 -0.27
N ASN A 676 -12.93 29.22 -1.29
CA ASN A 676 -14.38 29.19 -1.10
C ASN A 676 -14.86 27.95 -0.30
N ARG A 677 -14.10 26.85 -0.36
CA ARG A 677 -14.37 25.63 0.43
C ARG A 677 -13.76 25.68 1.83
N GLY A 678 -13.06 26.76 2.21
CA GLY A 678 -12.38 26.90 3.50
C GLY A 678 -11.19 25.93 3.65
N TRP A 679 -10.61 25.49 2.53
CA TRP A 679 -9.57 24.48 2.55
C TRP A 679 -8.16 25.03 2.74
N ASN A 680 -7.92 26.33 2.54
CA ASN A 680 -6.63 27.02 2.75
C ASN A 680 -6.27 27.29 4.20
#